data_AF-A0A317JHV7-F1
#
_entry.id   AF-A0A317JHV7-F1
#
_cell.length_a   1.000
_cell.length_b   1.000
_cell.length_c   1.000
_cell.angle_alpha   90.00
_cell.angle_beta   90.00
_cell.angle_gamma   90.00
#
_symmetry.space_group_name_H-M   'P 1'
#
loop_
_entity.id
_entity.type
_entity.pdbx_description
1 polymer ?
#
loop_
_entity_poly.entity_id
_entity_poly.type
_entity_poly.pdbx_seq_one_letter_code
_entity_poly.pdbx_strand_id
1 'polypeptide(L)'
;MIADQEIFCVLASKLSSCKNDQERLSLLEKPIPEIIDLPLTVKDQLILKSILVINQDHLFHPFDKNHIYNLLEDLYPVESFYQSMGGIVGYHAMMLSLLSNSTLSHEYKNYEQPEDVNIAQEDSLTCKYILEGLYALPFLAEIYPVGGAADRLQLMDTVTHSSLPAAKLEFCGRSLLEGLIRDLQAKEYLYFKLFDKQLITPIAMMTSEEKNNHLHILSICEQNKWFGRSKDVFRFFQQPLVPALNGKGKWLQAQNSRILRKPGGHGMLWKTAIEQKIFAWFASQGCTKILIRQINNPVASVDYGLLAFCGIGYQKNKQFGFASCLRLLEAAEGINVLCINEKKQYCITNIEYCDLERYQMKDLPLEKGSSYSRFFSNTNILFADIKAIEEVTKKCPIPGMLVNQKKTCFINKEGHLEECEIARLESMMQNIAECFSASQIDKLGSFLSYNLRHKTISTVKKKSTKTGSLLETPEGCFYDILYNGYDLLKNRCDFSLPAFSSHQEYITKGPSILFQYHPALGPLYTIIAQKIQSGHITWGSELRLEIAEVQLENLYLDGVLHIIAEHVIGHYVEDRLVYSQQLGRCHLSNVRIKNQGIDRTSSNIYWKDQISYHQKCTIILKGNSYFIAENVELTEEMQIEVEDGVCLQAFQEKGQVIFQKRPLIPSEGIWDYKIEEDTIALQKTGAFSESL
;
A
#
# COMPACT_ATOMS: atom_id res chain seq x y z
N MET A 1 -34.53 -20.34 -2.53
CA MET A 1 -33.12 -19.99 -2.87
C MET A 1 -32.71 -20.57 -4.21
N ILE A 2 -32.46 -21.88 -4.37
CA ILE A 2 -31.96 -22.43 -5.66
C ILE A 2 -32.97 -22.25 -6.80
N ALA A 3 -34.26 -22.53 -6.56
CA ALA A 3 -35.30 -22.32 -7.58
C ALA A 3 -35.46 -20.84 -7.97
N ASP A 4 -35.33 -19.91 -7.02
CA ASP A 4 -35.42 -18.47 -7.28
C ASP A 4 -34.17 -17.95 -8.01
N GLN A 5 -33.00 -18.53 -7.73
CA GLN A 5 -31.72 -18.16 -8.34
C GLN A 5 -31.75 -18.31 -9.85
N GLU A 6 -32.21 -19.45 -10.40
CA GLU A 6 -32.27 -19.66 -11.85
C GLU A 6 -33.18 -18.64 -12.54
N ILE A 7 -34.33 -18.35 -11.94
CA ILE A 7 -35.29 -17.35 -12.43
C ILE A 7 -34.62 -15.97 -12.49
N PHE A 8 -33.92 -15.57 -11.42
CA PHE A 8 -33.24 -14.29 -11.36
C PHE A 8 -32.04 -14.22 -12.31
N CYS A 9 -31.29 -15.30 -12.51
CA CYS A 9 -30.20 -15.37 -13.49
C CYS A 9 -30.70 -15.17 -14.93
N VAL A 10 -31.82 -15.82 -15.29
CA VAL A 10 -32.44 -15.65 -16.62
C VAL A 10 -32.91 -14.21 -16.81
N LEU A 11 -33.58 -13.63 -15.81
CA LEU A 11 -34.04 -12.25 -15.88
C LEU A 11 -32.86 -11.25 -15.94
N ALA A 12 -31.82 -11.44 -15.13
CA ALA A 12 -30.62 -10.62 -15.13
C ALA A 12 -29.95 -10.61 -16.51
N SER A 13 -29.85 -11.77 -17.18
CA SER A 13 -29.32 -11.89 -18.54
C SER A 13 -30.15 -11.12 -19.57
N LYS A 14 -31.49 -11.15 -19.46
CA LYS A 14 -32.35 -10.32 -20.31
C LYS A 14 -32.12 -8.84 -20.05
N LEU A 15 -32.10 -8.44 -18.77
CA LEU A 15 -31.91 -7.04 -18.35
C LEU A 15 -30.55 -6.47 -18.78
N SER A 16 -29.48 -7.26 -18.77
CA SER A 16 -28.14 -6.81 -19.19
C SER A 16 -28.04 -6.61 -20.71
N SER A 17 -28.91 -7.25 -21.49
CA SER A 17 -28.96 -7.12 -22.96
C SER A 17 -29.77 -5.92 -23.45
N CYS A 18 -30.57 -5.29 -22.58
CA CYS A 18 -31.37 -4.12 -22.92
C CYS A 18 -30.51 -2.88 -23.20
N LYS A 19 -30.97 -2.02 -24.10
CA LYS A 19 -30.24 -0.81 -24.53
C LYS A 19 -30.45 0.39 -23.61
N ASN A 20 -31.56 0.43 -22.88
CA ASN A 20 -31.95 1.57 -22.04
C ASN A 20 -32.87 1.12 -20.89
N ASP A 21 -33.11 2.03 -19.93
CA ASP A 21 -33.91 1.73 -18.74
C ASP A 21 -35.39 1.49 -19.04
N GLN A 22 -35.95 2.05 -20.13
CA GLN A 22 -37.33 1.77 -20.55
C GLN A 22 -37.52 0.30 -20.95
N GLU A 23 -36.61 -0.23 -21.78
CA GLU A 23 -36.62 -1.64 -22.17
C GLU A 23 -36.49 -2.54 -20.93
N ARG A 24 -35.60 -2.20 -20.00
CA ARG A 24 -35.42 -2.94 -18.74
C ARG A 24 -36.68 -2.91 -17.89
N LEU A 25 -37.31 -1.75 -17.75
CA LEU A 25 -38.54 -1.57 -16.97
C LEU A 25 -39.70 -2.41 -17.53
N SER A 26 -39.78 -2.58 -18.86
CA SER A 26 -40.81 -3.39 -19.52
C SER A 26 -40.73 -4.88 -19.18
N LEU A 27 -39.54 -5.37 -18.78
CA LEU A 27 -39.32 -6.76 -18.37
C LEU A 27 -39.65 -7.02 -16.88
N LEU A 28 -39.92 -5.96 -16.11
CA LEU A 28 -40.27 -6.07 -14.70
C LEU A 28 -41.80 -5.93 -14.53
N GLU A 29 -42.48 -7.07 -14.50
CA GLU A 29 -43.94 -7.13 -14.57
C GLU A 29 -44.64 -6.88 -13.21
N LYS A 30 -43.92 -6.98 -12.08
CA LYS A 30 -44.54 -6.74 -10.77
C LYS A 30 -44.93 -5.26 -10.60
N PRO A 31 -46.21 -4.95 -10.28
CA PRO A 31 -46.65 -3.58 -10.09
C PRO A 31 -46.11 -3.01 -8.78
N ILE A 32 -45.78 -1.71 -8.79
CA ILE A 32 -45.38 -0.99 -7.58
C ILE A 32 -46.63 -0.83 -6.70
N PRO A 33 -46.56 -1.14 -5.39
CA PRO A 33 -47.69 -0.97 -4.48
C PRO A 33 -48.25 0.46 -4.52
N GLU A 34 -49.58 0.59 -4.61
CA GLU A 34 -50.28 1.90 -4.68
C GLU A 34 -50.00 2.79 -3.45
N ILE A 35 -49.64 2.19 -2.31
CA ILE A 35 -49.24 2.91 -1.09
C ILE A 35 -47.97 3.76 -1.30
N ILE A 36 -47.14 3.43 -2.30
CA ILE A 36 -45.99 4.24 -2.71
C ILE A 36 -46.48 5.32 -3.69
N ASP A 37 -47.20 6.30 -3.15
CA ASP A 37 -47.71 7.45 -3.90
C ASP A 37 -46.64 8.56 -4.01
N LEU A 38 -45.74 8.36 -4.96
CA LEU A 38 -44.60 9.24 -5.25
C LEU A 38 -44.48 9.53 -6.75
N PRO A 39 -44.00 10.72 -7.14
CA PRO A 39 -43.62 10.98 -8.52
C PRO A 39 -42.32 10.22 -8.85
N LEU A 40 -42.44 9.05 -9.48
CA LEU A 40 -41.31 8.16 -9.75
C LEU A 40 -40.78 8.34 -11.19
N THR A 41 -39.48 8.58 -11.31
CA THR A 41 -38.77 8.51 -12.61
C THR A 41 -38.73 7.07 -13.12
N VAL A 42 -38.34 6.87 -14.39
CA VAL A 42 -38.15 5.53 -14.97
C VAL A 42 -37.16 4.71 -14.14
N LYS A 43 -36.09 5.34 -13.66
CA LYS A 43 -35.05 4.67 -12.88
C LYS A 43 -35.52 4.36 -11.46
N ASP A 44 -36.32 5.23 -10.84
CA ASP A 44 -36.99 4.91 -9.57
C ASP A 44 -37.87 3.68 -9.71
N GLN A 45 -38.70 3.65 -10.76
CA GLN A 45 -39.59 2.52 -11.03
C GLN A 45 -38.79 1.23 -11.27
N LEU A 46 -37.67 1.32 -11.99
CA LEU A 46 -36.79 0.19 -12.24
C LEU A 46 -36.22 -0.39 -10.94
N ILE A 47 -35.74 0.47 -10.03
CA ILE A 47 -35.19 0.04 -8.72
C ILE A 47 -36.29 -0.63 -7.87
N LEU A 48 -37.43 0.04 -7.70
CA LEU A 48 -38.53 -0.48 -6.87
C LEU A 48 -39.08 -1.80 -7.42
N LYS A 49 -39.26 -1.90 -8.74
CA LYS A 49 -39.69 -3.15 -9.36
C LYS A 49 -38.63 -4.24 -9.29
N SER A 50 -37.35 -3.89 -9.36
CA SER A 50 -36.27 -4.86 -9.19
C SER A 50 -36.37 -5.51 -7.81
N ILE A 51 -36.50 -4.71 -6.74
CA ILE A 51 -36.70 -5.16 -5.34
C ILE A 51 -37.89 -6.14 -5.23
N LEU A 52 -39.02 -5.80 -5.85
CA LEU A 52 -40.20 -6.67 -5.87
C LEU A 52 -39.92 -8.01 -6.54
N VAL A 53 -39.27 -7.99 -7.71
CA VAL A 53 -39.01 -9.21 -8.49
C VAL A 53 -38.03 -10.12 -7.77
N ILE A 54 -37.02 -9.57 -7.10
CA ILE A 54 -36.08 -10.33 -6.25
C ILE A 54 -36.60 -10.66 -4.85
N ASN A 55 -37.91 -10.46 -4.61
CA ASN A 55 -38.60 -10.77 -3.36
C ASN A 55 -37.96 -10.08 -2.13
N GLN A 56 -37.61 -8.80 -2.24
CA GLN A 56 -37.06 -7.97 -1.15
C GLN A 56 -38.03 -6.83 -0.75
N ASP A 57 -39.33 -7.03 -0.98
CA ASP A 57 -40.41 -6.08 -0.70
C ASP A 57 -40.51 -5.63 0.77
N HIS A 58 -39.95 -6.42 1.70
CA HIS A 58 -39.83 -6.04 3.11
C HIS A 58 -39.04 -4.74 3.32
N LEU A 59 -38.18 -4.36 2.37
CA LEU A 59 -37.42 -3.11 2.38
C LEU A 59 -38.29 -1.87 2.23
N PHE A 60 -39.53 -1.98 1.75
CA PHE A 60 -40.43 -0.83 1.64
C PHE A 60 -41.02 -0.39 2.98
N HIS A 61 -40.84 -1.19 4.04
CA HIS A 61 -41.28 -0.83 5.38
C HIS A 61 -40.22 -0.04 6.15
N PRO A 62 -40.61 1.02 6.87
CA PRO A 62 -41.96 1.61 6.91
C PRO A 62 -42.34 2.30 5.59
N PHE A 63 -43.62 2.22 5.19
CA PHE A 63 -44.12 2.84 3.94
C PHE A 63 -44.25 4.37 4.07
N ASP A 64 -43.15 5.05 4.37
CA ASP A 64 -43.06 6.50 4.41
C ASP A 64 -42.24 7.04 3.22
N LYS A 65 -42.59 8.25 2.78
CA LYS A 65 -42.01 8.87 1.57
C LYS A 65 -40.49 9.06 1.69
N ASN A 66 -40.01 9.47 2.87
CA ASN A 66 -38.59 9.73 3.09
C ASN A 66 -37.78 8.43 3.09
N HIS A 67 -38.34 7.36 3.66
CA HIS A 67 -37.75 6.03 3.64
C HIS A 67 -37.60 5.50 2.21
N ILE A 68 -38.63 5.62 1.36
CA ILE A 68 -38.53 5.22 -0.04
C ILE A 68 -37.48 6.05 -0.80
N TYR A 69 -37.39 7.37 -0.55
CA TYR A 69 -36.33 8.19 -1.13
C TYR A 69 -34.93 7.77 -0.67
N ASN A 70 -34.75 7.49 0.62
CA ASN A 70 -33.48 6.99 1.15
C ASN A 70 -33.10 5.63 0.54
N LEU A 71 -34.07 4.73 0.35
CA LEU A 71 -33.87 3.43 -0.27
C LEU A 71 -33.44 3.58 -1.74
N LEU A 72 -34.08 4.48 -2.48
CA LEU A 72 -33.71 4.81 -3.86
C LEU A 72 -32.29 5.40 -3.92
N GLU A 73 -31.99 6.40 -3.08
CA GLU A 73 -30.65 6.99 -2.93
C GLU A 73 -29.58 5.92 -2.69
N ASP A 74 -29.84 5.01 -1.75
CA ASP A 74 -28.90 3.95 -1.40
C ASP A 74 -28.67 2.94 -2.54
N LEU A 75 -29.61 2.81 -3.48
CA LEU A 75 -29.60 1.78 -4.54
C LEU A 75 -29.32 2.29 -5.94
N TYR A 76 -29.40 3.60 -6.18
CA TYR A 76 -28.98 4.21 -7.42
C TYR A 76 -27.54 3.84 -7.83
N PRO A 77 -26.54 3.87 -6.93
CA PRO A 77 -25.18 3.45 -7.26
C PRO A 77 -25.08 1.97 -7.62
N VAL A 78 -25.82 1.11 -6.91
CA VAL A 78 -25.84 -0.34 -7.15
C VAL A 78 -26.43 -0.64 -8.52
N GLU A 79 -27.59 -0.05 -8.82
CA GLU A 79 -28.27 -0.24 -10.10
C GLU A 79 -27.39 0.18 -11.29
N SER A 80 -26.73 1.33 -11.17
CA SER A 80 -25.86 1.86 -12.22
C SER A 80 -24.57 1.03 -12.36
N PHE A 81 -23.91 0.72 -11.24
CA PHE A 81 -22.63 0.00 -11.25
C PHE A 81 -22.80 -1.45 -11.71
N TYR A 82 -23.93 -2.10 -11.41
CA TYR A 82 -24.17 -3.49 -11.80
C TYR A 82 -24.98 -3.63 -13.09
N GLN A 83 -25.24 -2.54 -13.82
CA GLN A 83 -26.04 -2.53 -15.06
C GLN A 83 -25.57 -3.60 -16.08
N SER A 84 -24.27 -3.79 -16.24
CA SER A 84 -23.70 -4.80 -17.18
C SER A 84 -24.04 -6.25 -16.82
N MET A 85 -24.51 -6.51 -15.60
CA MET A 85 -25.00 -7.81 -15.15
C MET A 85 -26.52 -7.82 -14.93
N GLY A 86 -27.23 -6.76 -15.29
CA GLY A 86 -28.68 -6.63 -15.11
C GLY A 86 -29.08 -5.77 -13.91
N GLY A 87 -28.17 -4.98 -13.35
CA GLY A 87 -28.43 -4.05 -12.23
C GLY A 87 -28.63 -4.77 -10.91
N ILE A 88 -29.58 -4.29 -10.10
CA ILE A 88 -29.94 -4.87 -8.80
C ILE A 88 -30.32 -6.35 -8.91
N VAL A 89 -31.08 -6.73 -9.94
CA VAL A 89 -31.47 -8.13 -10.19
C VAL A 89 -30.23 -9.00 -10.43
N GLY A 90 -29.30 -8.50 -11.25
CA GLY A 90 -28.02 -9.15 -11.51
C GLY A 90 -27.15 -9.33 -10.27
N TYR A 91 -27.01 -8.27 -9.48
CA TYR A 91 -26.32 -8.31 -8.19
C TYR A 91 -26.89 -9.40 -7.29
N HIS A 92 -28.22 -9.43 -7.13
CA HIS A 92 -28.88 -10.39 -6.25
C HIS A 92 -28.77 -11.83 -6.77
N ALA A 93 -28.96 -12.03 -8.08
CA ALA A 93 -28.81 -13.34 -8.71
C ALA A 93 -27.39 -13.90 -8.50
N MET A 94 -26.36 -13.09 -8.75
CA MET A 94 -24.96 -13.46 -8.54
C MET A 94 -24.67 -13.81 -7.07
N MET A 95 -25.18 -13.01 -6.13
CA MET A 95 -25.07 -13.28 -4.69
C MET A 95 -25.61 -14.65 -4.32
N LEU A 96 -26.84 -14.98 -4.76
CA LEU A 96 -27.44 -16.29 -4.48
C LEU A 96 -26.66 -17.43 -5.15
N SER A 97 -26.15 -17.20 -6.36
CA SER A 97 -25.36 -18.15 -7.13
C SER A 97 -24.05 -18.56 -6.42
N LEU A 98 -23.35 -17.56 -5.88
CA LEU A 98 -22.12 -17.77 -5.12
C LEU A 98 -22.39 -18.36 -3.74
N LEU A 99 -23.49 -17.99 -3.07
CA LEU A 99 -23.89 -18.56 -1.77
C LEU A 99 -24.34 -20.02 -1.85
N SER A 100 -24.98 -20.43 -2.94
CA SER A 100 -25.47 -21.80 -3.11
C SER A 100 -24.38 -22.78 -3.54
N ASN A 101 -23.14 -22.32 -3.76
CA ASN A 101 -22.03 -23.08 -4.36
C ASN A 101 -22.38 -23.75 -5.70
N SER A 102 -23.52 -23.43 -6.30
CA SER A 102 -24.05 -24.07 -7.51
C SER A 102 -23.36 -23.56 -8.79
N THR A 103 -22.73 -22.39 -8.71
CA THR A 103 -21.92 -21.81 -9.77
C THR A 103 -20.58 -21.41 -9.19
N LEU A 104 -19.58 -22.25 -9.35
CA LEU A 104 -18.31 -21.91 -9.99
C LEU A 104 -17.64 -23.27 -10.24
N SER A 105 -18.19 -23.99 -11.21
CA SER A 105 -17.46 -25.01 -11.96
C SER A 105 -16.40 -24.31 -12.84
N HIS A 106 -15.55 -23.46 -12.27
CA HIS A 106 -14.36 -23.02 -12.98
C HIS A 106 -13.36 -24.16 -12.87
N GLU A 107 -13.53 -25.12 -13.77
CA GLU A 107 -12.58 -26.20 -14.06
C GLU A 107 -11.31 -25.59 -14.70
N TYR A 108 -10.61 -24.70 -13.99
CA TYR A 108 -9.22 -24.43 -14.34
C TYR A 108 -8.44 -25.73 -14.11
N LYS A 109 -7.87 -26.26 -15.19
CA LYS A 109 -7.01 -27.43 -15.13
C LYS A 109 -5.58 -26.96 -14.88
N ASN A 110 -4.86 -27.71 -14.04
CA ASN A 110 -3.43 -27.57 -13.78
C ASN A 110 -3.05 -26.20 -13.18
N TYR A 111 -3.24 -26.07 -11.86
CA TYR A 111 -2.70 -24.93 -11.10
C TYR A 111 -1.21 -25.11 -10.89
N GLU A 112 -0.43 -24.34 -11.61
CA GLU A 112 1.03 -24.37 -11.58
C GLU A 112 1.58 -23.06 -11.04
N GLN A 113 2.84 -23.09 -10.65
CA GLN A 113 3.58 -21.89 -10.30
C GLN A 113 3.87 -21.11 -11.60
N PRO A 114 3.54 -19.82 -11.69
CA PRO A 114 3.89 -19.02 -12.86
C PRO A 114 5.40 -18.94 -13.04
N GLU A 115 5.87 -18.87 -14.29
CA GLU A 115 7.24 -18.44 -14.58
C GLU A 115 7.45 -17.03 -14.00
N ASP A 116 8.52 -16.87 -13.23
CA ASP A 116 8.83 -15.67 -12.50
C ASP A 116 10.12 -15.00 -13.01
N VAL A 117 10.14 -13.68 -12.95
CA VAL A 117 11.40 -12.93 -13.03
C VAL A 117 11.93 -12.79 -11.61
N ASN A 118 12.89 -13.63 -11.26
CA ASN A 118 13.54 -13.61 -9.97
C ASN A 118 14.47 -12.38 -9.87
N ILE A 119 14.14 -11.48 -8.96
CA ILE A 119 14.91 -10.28 -8.60
C ILE A 119 15.33 -10.32 -7.13
N ALA A 120 15.33 -11.51 -6.48
CA ALA A 120 15.74 -11.65 -5.09
C ALA A 120 17.26 -11.41 -4.88
N GLN A 121 18.03 -11.49 -5.96
CA GLN A 121 19.45 -11.12 -6.00
C GLN A 121 19.63 -9.91 -6.91
N GLU A 122 20.50 -9.00 -6.47
CA GLU A 122 20.89 -7.80 -7.21
C GLU A 122 22.02 -8.15 -8.20
N ASP A 123 21.71 -8.97 -9.19
CA ASP A 123 22.60 -9.28 -10.30
C ASP A 123 22.51 -8.24 -11.44
N SER A 124 23.35 -8.37 -12.48
CA SER A 124 23.36 -7.42 -13.60
C SER A 124 21.99 -7.29 -14.31
N LEU A 125 21.20 -8.35 -14.38
CA LEU A 125 19.87 -8.29 -15.00
C LEU A 125 18.89 -7.53 -14.10
N THR A 126 18.91 -7.79 -12.79
CA THR A 126 18.14 -7.02 -11.81
C THR A 126 18.53 -5.54 -11.85
N CYS A 127 19.83 -5.22 -11.88
CA CYS A 127 20.33 -3.85 -12.03
C CYS A 127 19.78 -3.14 -13.27
N LYS A 128 19.73 -3.83 -14.42
CA LYS A 128 19.07 -3.31 -15.63
C LYS A 128 17.61 -3.01 -15.39
N TYR A 129 16.85 -3.92 -14.77
CA TYR A 129 15.46 -3.66 -14.45
C TYR A 129 15.28 -2.48 -13.47
N ILE A 130 16.20 -2.27 -12.53
CA ILE A 130 16.17 -1.10 -11.63
C ILE A 130 16.28 0.19 -12.44
N LEU A 131 17.26 0.28 -13.36
CA LEU A 131 17.44 1.45 -14.23
C LEU A 131 16.25 1.66 -15.16
N GLU A 132 15.71 0.59 -15.76
CA GLU A 132 14.48 0.65 -16.56
C GLU A 132 13.30 1.17 -15.73
N GLY A 133 13.21 0.79 -14.46
CA GLY A 133 12.23 1.32 -13.52
C GLY A 133 12.37 2.82 -13.30
N LEU A 134 13.60 3.32 -13.18
CA LEU A 134 13.89 4.76 -13.08
C LEU A 134 13.53 5.50 -14.36
N TYR A 135 13.89 4.96 -15.53
CA TYR A 135 13.52 5.53 -16.83
C TYR A 135 12.00 5.51 -17.07
N ALA A 136 11.28 4.56 -16.47
CA ALA A 136 9.83 4.45 -16.55
C ALA A 136 9.08 5.46 -15.66
N LEU A 137 9.70 6.03 -14.62
CA LEU A 137 9.04 6.93 -13.66
C LEU A 137 8.21 8.05 -14.31
N PRO A 138 8.67 8.77 -15.35
CA PRO A 138 7.89 9.82 -16.02
C PRO A 138 6.58 9.32 -16.67
N PHE A 139 6.45 8.01 -16.90
CA PHE A 139 5.29 7.39 -17.54
C PHE A 139 4.41 6.60 -16.57
N LEU A 140 4.79 6.57 -15.29
CA LEU A 140 4.06 5.88 -14.24
C LEU A 140 3.13 6.85 -13.50
N ALA A 141 2.01 6.31 -13.04
CA ALA A 141 1.16 6.91 -12.01
C ALA A 141 0.98 5.90 -10.86
N GLU A 142 0.57 6.36 -9.68
CA GLU A 142 0.26 5.46 -8.56
C GLU A 142 -1.25 5.44 -8.25
N ILE A 143 -1.79 4.26 -7.97
CA ILE A 143 -3.13 4.10 -7.38
C ILE A 143 -3.01 3.47 -6.00
N TYR A 144 -3.64 4.09 -5.01
CA TYR A 144 -3.74 3.57 -3.65
C TYR A 144 -5.17 3.17 -3.29
N PRO A 145 -5.48 1.87 -3.21
CA PRO A 145 -6.69 1.39 -2.59
C PRO A 145 -6.64 1.62 -1.07
N VAL A 146 -7.31 2.67 -0.60
CA VAL A 146 -7.33 3.10 0.81
C VAL A 146 -8.71 2.98 1.47
N GLY A 147 -9.69 2.43 0.77
CA GLY A 147 -11.07 2.27 1.23
C GLY A 147 -11.31 1.22 2.33
N GLY A 148 -10.27 0.52 2.80
CA GLY A 148 -10.39 -0.54 3.80
C GLY A 148 -10.51 -0.03 5.24
N ALA A 149 -11.43 -0.60 6.01
CA ALA A 149 -11.54 -0.36 7.45
C ALA A 149 -10.50 -1.18 8.24
N ALA A 150 -10.00 -0.63 9.36
CA ALA A 150 -8.97 -1.25 10.21
C ALA A 150 -9.55 -2.20 11.27
N ASP A 151 -10.63 -2.93 10.96
CA ASP A 151 -11.46 -3.58 11.98
C ASP A 151 -10.69 -4.63 12.78
N ARG A 152 -9.77 -5.35 12.12
CA ARG A 152 -8.91 -6.36 12.74
C ARG A 152 -7.76 -5.76 13.57
N LEU A 153 -7.47 -4.46 13.42
CA LEU A 153 -6.52 -3.73 14.27
C LEU A 153 -7.18 -3.17 15.53
N GLN A 154 -8.53 -3.15 15.61
CA GLN A 154 -9.29 -2.47 16.66
C GLN A 154 -8.87 -1.00 16.83
N LEU A 155 -8.50 -0.34 15.72
CA LEU A 155 -8.15 1.07 15.74
C LEU A 155 -9.41 1.88 16.00
N MET A 156 -9.45 2.58 17.14
CA MET A 156 -10.61 3.36 17.58
C MET A 156 -10.23 4.81 17.81
N ASP A 157 -11.14 5.71 17.49
CA ASP A 157 -11.08 7.11 17.86
C ASP A 157 -11.18 7.25 19.38
N THR A 158 -10.31 8.05 19.99
CA THR A 158 -10.19 8.14 21.45
C THR A 158 -11.36 8.88 22.11
N VAL A 159 -12.10 9.68 21.35
CA VAL A 159 -13.21 10.51 21.85
C VAL A 159 -14.55 9.84 21.57
N THR A 160 -14.76 9.37 20.35
CA THR A 160 -16.02 8.79 19.88
C THR A 160 -16.09 7.28 20.04
N HIS A 161 -14.96 6.61 20.30
CA HIS A 161 -14.81 5.15 20.32
C HIS A 161 -15.24 4.44 19.01
N SER A 162 -15.37 5.20 17.93
CA SER A 162 -15.71 4.68 16.60
C SER A 162 -14.49 4.04 15.94
N SER A 163 -14.69 3.03 15.09
CA SER A 163 -13.58 2.41 14.34
C SER A 163 -13.01 3.36 13.29
N LEU A 164 -11.68 3.47 13.22
CA LEU A 164 -10.96 4.32 12.26
C LEU A 164 -10.47 3.53 11.03
N PRO A 165 -10.22 4.21 9.89
CA PRO A 165 -9.60 3.59 8.72
C PRO A 165 -8.12 3.27 8.95
N ALA A 166 -7.58 2.29 8.21
CA ALA A 166 -6.20 1.84 8.38
C ALA A 166 -5.16 2.95 8.13
N ALA A 167 -5.49 3.92 7.27
CA ALA A 167 -4.63 5.06 6.98
C ALA A 167 -4.31 5.94 8.19
N LYS A 168 -5.16 5.95 9.24
CA LYS A 168 -4.93 6.69 10.48
C LYS A 168 -4.01 5.95 11.46
N LEU A 169 -3.61 4.70 11.17
CA LEU A 169 -2.63 4.00 11.99
C LEU A 169 -1.30 4.75 11.93
N GLU A 170 -0.82 5.19 13.09
CA GLU A 170 0.54 5.68 13.24
C GLU A 170 1.52 4.50 13.28
N PHE A 171 2.56 4.60 12.48
CA PHE A 171 3.62 3.60 12.34
C PHE A 171 4.94 4.33 12.05
N CYS A 172 5.97 4.06 12.86
CA CYS A 172 7.23 4.81 12.87
C CYS A 172 7.03 6.34 12.98
N GLY A 173 6.12 6.76 13.87
CA GLY A 173 5.84 8.17 14.16
C GLY A 173 5.00 8.90 13.09
N ARG A 174 4.50 8.20 12.06
CA ARG A 174 3.82 8.79 10.90
C ARG A 174 2.59 8.01 10.51
N SER A 175 1.67 8.64 9.77
CA SER A 175 0.57 7.88 9.15
C SER A 175 1.10 6.94 8.07
N LEU A 176 0.44 5.80 7.85
CA LEU A 176 0.82 4.89 6.76
C LEU A 176 0.77 5.57 5.38
N LEU A 177 -0.14 6.55 5.19
CA LEU A 177 -0.23 7.30 3.94
C LEU A 177 0.99 8.18 3.73
N GLU A 178 1.46 8.85 4.77
CA GLU A 178 2.68 9.65 4.71
C GLU A 178 3.89 8.79 4.35
N GLY A 179 3.99 7.58 4.90
CA GLY A 179 5.01 6.59 4.52
C GLY A 179 5.03 6.31 3.01
N LEU A 180 3.86 6.00 2.42
CA LEU A 180 3.75 5.76 0.96
C LEU A 180 4.23 6.97 0.13
N ILE A 181 3.90 8.19 0.56
CA ILE A 181 4.29 9.40 -0.17
C ILE A 181 5.79 9.67 -0.05
N ARG A 182 6.37 9.45 1.14
CA ARG A 182 7.82 9.60 1.36
C ARG A 182 8.62 8.61 0.51
N ASP A 183 8.15 7.37 0.39
CA ASP A 183 8.74 6.36 -0.49
C ASP A 183 8.74 6.79 -1.96
N LEU A 184 7.64 7.39 -2.41
CA LEU A 184 7.53 7.91 -3.78
C LEU A 184 8.45 9.12 -3.98
N GLN A 185 8.47 10.07 -3.05
CA GLN A 185 9.36 11.23 -3.11
C GLN A 185 10.83 10.82 -3.13
N ALA A 186 11.23 9.74 -2.45
CA ALA A 186 12.59 9.25 -2.51
C ALA A 186 12.99 8.74 -3.91
N LYS A 187 12.08 8.07 -4.63
CA LYS A 187 12.30 7.63 -6.01
C LYS A 187 12.34 8.83 -6.98
N GLU A 188 11.44 9.79 -6.81
CA GLU A 188 11.43 11.04 -7.59
C GLU A 188 12.69 11.89 -7.31
N TYR A 189 13.17 11.92 -6.07
CA TYR A 189 14.40 12.59 -5.68
C TYR A 189 15.63 11.90 -6.28
N LEU A 190 15.68 10.56 -6.28
CA LEU A 190 16.74 9.83 -6.99
C LEU A 190 16.73 10.16 -8.49
N TYR A 191 15.56 10.22 -9.12
CA TYR A 191 15.44 10.66 -10.51
C TYR A 191 15.97 12.08 -10.71
N PHE A 192 15.60 13.01 -9.83
CA PHE A 192 16.14 14.38 -9.85
C PHE A 192 17.66 14.41 -9.73
N LYS A 193 18.26 13.62 -8.83
CA LYS A 193 19.72 13.56 -8.65
C LYS A 193 20.46 13.04 -9.89
N LEU A 194 19.84 12.17 -10.68
CA LEU A 194 20.43 11.60 -11.89
C LEU A 194 20.21 12.45 -13.15
N PHE A 195 19.06 13.12 -13.25
CA PHE A 195 18.59 13.74 -14.49
C PHE A 195 18.30 15.24 -14.39
N ASP A 196 18.56 15.85 -13.23
CA ASP A 196 18.30 17.26 -12.92
C ASP A 196 16.86 17.70 -13.27
N LYS A 197 15.91 16.78 -13.05
CA LYS A 197 14.50 16.99 -13.36
C LYS A 197 13.62 16.50 -12.22
N GLN A 198 12.88 17.43 -11.62
CA GLN A 198 11.87 17.09 -10.63
C GLN A 198 10.64 16.46 -11.30
N LEU A 199 10.31 15.23 -10.90
CA LEU A 199 9.07 14.57 -11.27
C LEU A 199 8.04 14.75 -10.15
N ILE A 200 6.78 14.94 -10.53
CA ILE A 200 5.64 14.89 -9.61
C ILE A 200 4.66 13.85 -10.16
N THR A 201 4.76 12.64 -9.64
CA THR A 201 3.94 11.50 -10.06
C THR A 201 2.48 11.74 -9.68
N PRO A 202 1.52 11.62 -10.61
CA PRO A 202 0.09 11.68 -10.31
C PRO A 202 -0.36 10.51 -9.45
N ILE A 203 -1.22 10.78 -8.46
CA ILE A 203 -1.69 9.79 -7.50
C ILE A 203 -3.21 9.77 -7.49
N ALA A 204 -3.81 8.59 -7.68
CA ALA A 204 -5.23 8.40 -7.44
C ALA A 204 -5.48 7.54 -6.20
N MET A 205 -6.43 7.92 -5.36
CA MET A 205 -6.76 7.20 -4.14
C MET A 205 -8.20 6.70 -4.21
N MET A 206 -8.37 5.38 -4.19
CA MET A 206 -9.70 4.77 -4.10
C MET A 206 -10.15 4.74 -2.64
N THR A 207 -11.19 5.51 -2.33
CA THR A 207 -11.74 5.69 -0.98
C THR A 207 -13.13 5.07 -0.86
N SER A 208 -13.72 5.10 0.34
CA SER A 208 -15.06 4.60 0.63
C SER A 208 -15.78 5.55 1.60
N GLU A 209 -17.11 5.51 1.62
CA GLU A 209 -17.94 6.20 2.63
C GLU A 209 -18.06 5.40 3.94
N GLU A 210 -17.72 4.10 3.94
CA GLU A 210 -17.73 3.29 5.15
C GLU A 210 -16.80 3.92 6.20
N LYS A 211 -17.36 4.22 7.38
CA LYS A 211 -16.65 4.77 8.54
C LYS A 211 -15.93 6.10 8.24
N ASN A 212 -16.56 6.97 7.45
CA ASN A 212 -16.01 8.28 7.06
C ASN A 212 -14.61 8.20 6.45
N ASN A 213 -14.27 7.07 5.81
CA ASN A 213 -12.93 6.82 5.30
C ASN A 213 -12.45 7.95 4.37
N HIS A 214 -13.28 8.38 3.41
CA HIS A 214 -12.95 9.47 2.49
C HIS A 214 -12.51 10.75 3.22
N LEU A 215 -13.29 11.22 4.19
CA LEU A 215 -12.99 12.44 4.96
C LEU A 215 -11.70 12.30 5.79
N HIS A 216 -11.45 11.13 6.38
CA HIS A 216 -10.22 10.88 7.11
C HIS A 216 -8.98 10.92 6.23
N ILE A 217 -9.06 10.39 5.00
CA ILE A 217 -7.95 10.46 4.04
C ILE A 217 -7.68 11.91 3.62
N LEU A 218 -8.73 12.66 3.27
CA LEU A 218 -8.61 14.09 2.95
C LEU A 218 -7.96 14.87 4.10
N SER A 219 -8.41 14.63 5.32
CA SER A 219 -7.85 15.23 6.55
C SER A 219 -6.36 14.92 6.71
N ILE A 220 -5.91 13.69 6.45
CA ILE A 220 -4.48 13.35 6.50
C ILE A 220 -3.70 14.18 5.46
N CYS A 221 -4.19 14.28 4.22
CA CYS A 221 -3.55 15.08 3.18
C CYS A 221 -3.47 16.56 3.57
N GLU A 222 -4.56 17.14 4.07
CA GLU A 222 -4.62 18.56 4.46
C GLU A 222 -3.70 18.88 5.65
N GLN A 223 -3.73 18.05 6.70
CA GLN A 223 -2.88 18.20 7.89
C GLN A 223 -1.39 18.12 7.55
N ASN A 224 -1.03 17.32 6.55
CA ASN A 224 0.34 17.18 6.05
C ASN A 224 0.66 18.16 4.90
N LYS A 225 -0.15 19.20 4.69
CA LYS A 225 0.03 20.20 3.61
C LYS A 225 0.26 19.57 2.23
N TRP A 226 -0.53 18.53 1.92
CA TRP A 226 -0.42 17.75 0.68
C TRP A 226 0.99 17.19 0.44
N PHE A 227 1.74 16.94 1.52
CA PHE A 227 3.10 16.40 1.52
C PHE A 227 4.07 17.25 0.68
N GLY A 228 3.85 18.57 0.63
CA GLY A 228 4.63 19.50 -0.21
C GLY A 228 4.31 19.42 -1.70
N ARG A 229 3.22 18.77 -2.11
CA ARG A 229 2.77 18.68 -3.51
C ARG A 229 1.57 19.57 -3.76
N SER A 230 1.31 19.90 -5.03
CA SER A 230 0.03 20.53 -5.41
C SER A 230 -1.13 19.56 -5.17
N LYS A 231 -2.27 20.07 -4.66
CA LYS A 231 -3.51 19.29 -4.56
C LYS A 231 -3.96 18.70 -5.90
N ASP A 232 -3.62 19.34 -7.01
CA ASP A 232 -4.06 18.92 -8.36
C ASP A 232 -3.43 17.62 -8.84
N VAL A 233 -2.34 17.17 -8.22
CA VAL A 233 -1.70 15.87 -8.54
C VAL A 233 -2.37 14.70 -7.83
N PHE A 234 -3.39 14.97 -7.02
CA PHE A 234 -4.21 13.98 -6.35
C PHE A 234 -5.62 13.92 -6.96
N ARG A 235 -6.12 12.70 -7.17
CA ARG A 235 -7.53 12.44 -7.47
C ARG A 235 -8.09 11.40 -6.54
N PHE A 236 -9.19 11.74 -5.89
CA PHE A 236 -9.96 10.79 -5.08
C PHE A 236 -11.10 10.25 -5.92
N PHE A 237 -11.29 8.95 -5.88
CA PHE A 237 -12.45 8.30 -6.48
C PHE A 237 -13.03 7.30 -5.48
N GLN A 238 -14.35 7.25 -5.42
CA GLN A 238 -15.06 6.51 -4.37
C GLN A 238 -15.67 5.24 -4.93
N GLN A 239 -15.38 4.10 -4.29
CA GLN A 239 -16.06 2.85 -4.61
C GLN A 239 -17.50 2.88 -4.06
N PRO A 240 -18.48 2.31 -4.79
CA PRO A 240 -19.84 2.23 -4.29
C PRO A 240 -19.94 1.25 -3.12
N LEU A 241 -20.87 1.51 -2.20
CA LEU A 241 -21.28 0.54 -1.20
C LEU A 241 -22.40 -0.35 -1.76
N VAL A 242 -22.41 -1.63 -1.38
CA VAL A 242 -23.34 -2.64 -1.88
C VAL A 242 -24.18 -3.26 -0.75
N PRO A 243 -25.40 -3.75 -1.05
CA PRO A 243 -26.29 -4.30 -0.04
C PRO A 243 -25.77 -5.59 0.59
N ALA A 244 -25.89 -5.71 1.91
CA ALA A 244 -25.56 -6.92 2.66
C ALA A 244 -26.80 -7.82 2.85
N LEU A 245 -26.60 -9.14 2.71
CA LEU A 245 -27.62 -10.17 2.81
C LEU A 245 -27.35 -11.08 4.00
N ASN A 246 -28.39 -11.62 4.63
CA ASN A 246 -28.24 -12.73 5.57
C ASN A 246 -28.16 -14.09 4.85
N GLY A 247 -27.93 -15.17 5.60
CA GLY A 247 -27.88 -16.54 5.05
C GLY A 247 -29.17 -17.04 4.39
N LYS A 248 -30.29 -16.31 4.48
CA LYS A 248 -31.56 -16.61 3.78
C LYS A 248 -31.70 -15.83 2.46
N GLY A 249 -30.69 -15.05 2.08
CA GLY A 249 -30.74 -14.18 0.90
C GLY A 249 -31.59 -12.92 1.09
N LYS A 250 -31.93 -12.53 2.33
CA LYS A 250 -32.69 -11.30 2.59
C LYS A 250 -31.74 -10.15 2.89
N TRP A 251 -32.02 -9.00 2.26
CA TRP A 251 -31.27 -7.77 2.47
C TRP A 251 -31.59 -7.20 3.85
N LEU A 252 -30.56 -6.69 4.52
CA LEU A 252 -30.64 -6.19 5.89
C LEU A 252 -30.87 -4.67 5.92
N GLN A 253 -31.60 -4.20 6.95
CA GLN A 253 -31.78 -2.77 7.24
C GLN A 253 -31.04 -2.42 8.52
N ALA A 254 -30.31 -1.31 8.49
CA ALA A 254 -29.68 -0.71 9.65
C ALA A 254 -30.59 0.36 10.28
N GLN A 255 -30.08 1.05 11.30
CA GLN A 255 -30.73 2.20 11.93
C GLN A 255 -31.22 3.22 10.87
N ASN A 256 -32.33 3.90 11.16
CA ASN A 256 -33.03 4.84 10.26
C ASN A 256 -33.60 4.16 9.00
N SER A 257 -33.83 2.84 9.06
CA SER A 257 -34.40 2.02 7.99
C SER A 257 -33.59 1.96 6.69
N ARG A 258 -32.38 2.55 6.67
CA ARG A 258 -31.47 2.45 5.50
C ARG A 258 -30.99 1.03 5.31
N ILE A 259 -30.67 0.67 4.07
CA ILE A 259 -30.11 -0.65 3.81
C ILE A 259 -28.71 -0.76 4.42
N LEU A 260 -28.42 -1.92 5.02
CA LEU A 260 -27.08 -2.22 5.48
C LEU A 260 -26.19 -2.40 4.26
N ARG A 261 -25.22 -1.49 4.10
CA ARG A 261 -24.30 -1.48 2.97
C ARG A 261 -22.86 -1.69 3.43
N LYS A 262 -22.06 -2.30 2.55
CA LYS A 262 -20.64 -2.58 2.78
C LYS A 262 -19.85 -2.38 1.47
N PRO A 263 -18.54 -2.13 1.51
CA PRO A 263 -17.72 -2.06 0.31
C PRO A 263 -17.74 -3.37 -0.48
N GLY A 264 -17.85 -3.29 -1.81
CA GLY A 264 -17.91 -4.46 -2.69
C GLY A 264 -16.55 -5.01 -3.13
N GLY A 265 -15.50 -4.78 -2.32
CA GLY A 265 -14.14 -5.23 -2.58
C GLY A 265 -13.37 -4.33 -3.56
N HIS A 266 -12.04 -4.49 -3.57
CA HIS A 266 -11.17 -3.61 -4.35
C HIS A 266 -11.20 -3.88 -5.86
N GLY A 267 -11.82 -4.97 -6.33
CA GLY A 267 -12.03 -5.23 -7.76
C GLY A 267 -12.88 -4.18 -8.47
N MET A 268 -13.65 -3.38 -7.72
CA MET A 268 -14.39 -2.23 -8.24
C MET A 268 -13.49 -1.11 -8.79
N LEU A 269 -12.19 -1.14 -8.47
CA LEU A 269 -11.21 -0.14 -8.86
C LEU A 269 -11.25 0.16 -10.35
N TRP A 270 -11.22 -0.86 -11.20
CA TRP A 270 -11.06 -0.70 -12.64
C TRP A 270 -12.23 0.04 -13.28
N LYS A 271 -13.45 -0.44 -13.01
CA LYS A 271 -14.66 0.21 -13.53
C LYS A 271 -14.83 1.62 -12.97
N THR A 272 -14.64 1.79 -11.66
CA THR A 272 -14.80 3.09 -11.00
C THR A 272 -13.79 4.11 -11.53
N ALA A 273 -12.54 3.71 -11.77
CA ALA A 273 -11.51 4.57 -12.33
C ALA A 273 -11.85 5.05 -13.75
N ILE A 274 -12.44 4.19 -14.59
CA ILE A 274 -12.89 4.57 -15.93
C ILE A 274 -14.07 5.54 -15.85
N GLU A 275 -15.12 5.21 -15.08
CA GLU A 275 -16.33 6.02 -14.95
C GLU A 275 -16.04 7.41 -14.38
N GLN A 276 -15.11 7.50 -13.43
CA GLN A 276 -14.66 8.76 -12.83
C GLN A 276 -13.47 9.40 -13.56
N LYS A 277 -13.15 8.93 -14.78
CA LYS A 277 -12.15 9.50 -15.70
C LYS A 277 -10.73 9.60 -15.12
N ILE A 278 -10.38 8.73 -14.18
CA ILE A 278 -9.05 8.67 -13.58
C ILE A 278 -7.99 8.29 -14.62
N PHE A 279 -8.27 7.30 -15.47
CA PHE A 279 -7.34 6.89 -16.52
C PHE A 279 -7.16 7.95 -17.62
N ALA A 280 -8.25 8.62 -18.01
CA ALA A 280 -8.17 9.77 -18.91
C ALA A 280 -7.34 10.91 -18.31
N TRP A 281 -7.46 11.16 -17.01
CA TRP A 281 -6.63 12.12 -16.29
C TRP A 281 -5.15 11.72 -16.28
N PHE A 282 -4.81 10.48 -15.92
CA PHE A 282 -3.43 9.99 -16.02
C PHE A 282 -2.85 10.12 -17.43
N ALA A 283 -3.61 9.73 -18.46
CA ALA A 283 -3.18 9.87 -19.86
C ALA A 283 -2.90 11.33 -20.24
N SER A 284 -3.71 12.28 -19.74
CA SER A 284 -3.48 13.72 -19.97
C SER A 284 -2.20 14.26 -19.30
N GLN A 285 -1.66 13.54 -18.31
CA GLN A 285 -0.38 13.82 -17.67
C GLN A 285 0.79 13.08 -18.34
N GLY A 286 0.54 12.32 -19.40
CA GLY A 286 1.55 11.53 -20.11
C GLY A 286 1.84 10.15 -19.51
N CYS A 287 1.12 9.75 -18.46
CA CYS A 287 1.26 8.43 -17.86
C CYS A 287 0.64 7.35 -18.77
N THR A 288 1.31 6.21 -18.87
CA THR A 288 0.85 5.04 -19.65
C THR A 288 0.76 3.77 -18.82
N LYS A 289 1.47 3.73 -17.69
CA LYS A 289 1.50 2.59 -16.77
C LYS A 289 1.09 3.04 -15.37
N ILE A 290 0.64 2.10 -14.55
CA ILE A 290 0.22 2.33 -13.17
C ILE A 290 0.92 1.34 -12.25
N LEU A 291 1.44 1.83 -11.12
CA LEU A 291 1.76 1.02 -9.94
C LEU A 291 0.59 1.08 -8.95
N ILE A 292 0.08 -0.06 -8.51
CA ILE A 292 -0.99 -0.17 -7.53
C ILE A 292 -0.43 -0.85 -6.29
N ARG A 293 -0.63 -0.26 -5.11
CA ARG A 293 -0.21 -0.86 -3.82
C ARG A 293 -1.16 -0.50 -2.69
N GLN A 294 -1.34 -1.43 -1.74
CA GLN A 294 -2.12 -1.18 -0.53
C GLN A 294 -1.31 -0.43 0.53
N ILE A 295 -2.01 0.37 1.33
CA ILE A 295 -1.42 1.21 2.39
C ILE A 295 -0.88 0.43 3.60
N ASN A 296 -1.33 -0.82 3.79
CA ASN A 296 -1.02 -1.62 4.97
C ASN A 296 0.26 -2.44 4.85
N ASN A 297 1.11 -2.20 3.84
CA ASN A 297 2.38 -2.90 3.65
C ASN A 297 3.58 -1.94 3.69
N PRO A 298 4.03 -1.50 4.89
CA PRO A 298 5.14 -0.55 5.03
C PRO A 298 6.47 -1.00 4.41
N VAL A 299 6.71 -2.31 4.25
CA VAL A 299 7.97 -2.81 3.66
C VAL A 299 7.98 -2.82 2.13
N ALA A 300 6.86 -2.48 1.48
CA ALA A 300 6.70 -2.62 0.03
C ALA A 300 7.71 -1.82 -0.80
N SER A 301 8.26 -0.72 -0.26
CA SER A 301 9.25 0.13 -0.97
C SER A 301 10.66 0.02 -0.39
N VAL A 302 10.96 -1.03 0.38
CA VAL A 302 12.32 -1.28 0.86
C VAL A 302 13.19 -1.65 -0.34
N ASP A 303 14.30 -0.94 -0.48
CA ASP A 303 15.32 -1.20 -1.50
C ASP A 303 14.72 -1.16 -2.94
N TYR A 304 15.36 -1.85 -3.87
CA TYR A 304 15.09 -1.77 -5.29
C TYR A 304 13.81 -2.45 -5.80
N GLY A 305 13.06 -3.16 -4.96
CA GLY A 305 12.01 -4.10 -5.39
C GLY A 305 10.95 -3.51 -6.31
N LEU A 306 10.40 -2.33 -5.98
CA LEU A 306 9.38 -1.66 -6.80
C LEU A 306 9.94 -1.12 -8.12
N LEU A 307 11.17 -0.61 -8.13
CA LEU A 307 11.81 -0.10 -9.33
C LEU A 307 12.06 -1.25 -10.32
N ALA A 308 12.67 -2.34 -9.85
CA ALA A 308 12.89 -3.53 -10.68
C ALA A 308 11.57 -4.11 -11.20
N PHE A 309 10.54 -4.22 -10.36
CA PHE A 309 9.22 -4.71 -10.75
C PHE A 309 8.58 -3.85 -11.87
N CYS A 310 8.59 -2.53 -11.72
CA CYS A 310 8.06 -1.63 -12.73
C CYS A 310 8.91 -1.64 -14.01
N GLY A 311 10.24 -1.72 -13.87
CA GLY A 311 11.17 -1.81 -14.99
C GLY A 311 10.97 -3.06 -15.83
N ILE A 312 10.72 -4.23 -15.22
CA ILE A 312 10.35 -5.45 -15.94
C ILE A 312 9.09 -5.22 -16.78
N GLY A 313 8.05 -4.67 -16.16
CA GLY A 313 6.76 -4.44 -16.82
C GLY A 313 6.87 -3.45 -17.98
N TYR A 314 7.65 -2.38 -17.79
CA TYR A 314 7.89 -1.35 -18.79
C TYR A 314 8.76 -1.86 -19.96
N GLN A 315 9.95 -2.39 -19.67
CA GLN A 315 10.92 -2.85 -20.66
C GLN A 315 10.34 -3.97 -21.54
N LYS A 316 9.62 -4.92 -20.95
CA LYS A 316 8.99 -6.04 -21.68
C LYS A 316 7.63 -5.69 -22.27
N ASN A 317 7.19 -4.43 -22.16
CA ASN A 317 5.88 -3.95 -22.56
C ASN A 317 4.72 -4.86 -22.11
N LYS A 318 4.76 -5.29 -20.84
CA LYS A 318 3.70 -6.11 -20.26
C LYS A 318 2.45 -5.27 -19.97
N GLN A 319 1.32 -5.94 -19.90
CA GLN A 319 0.00 -5.33 -19.68
C GLN A 319 -0.42 -5.37 -18.22
N PHE A 320 0.02 -6.40 -17.47
CA PHE A 320 -0.31 -6.55 -16.06
C PHE A 320 0.80 -7.29 -15.31
N GLY A 321 1.04 -6.98 -14.04
CA GLY A 321 2.12 -7.60 -13.26
C GLY A 321 1.75 -7.84 -11.81
N PHE A 322 2.39 -8.84 -11.21
CA PHE A 322 2.31 -9.15 -9.78
C PHE A 322 3.70 -9.14 -9.15
N ALA A 323 3.96 -8.27 -8.18
CA ALA A 323 5.14 -8.42 -7.34
C ALA A 323 4.85 -9.49 -6.29
N SER A 324 5.68 -10.54 -6.24
CA SER A 324 5.44 -11.71 -5.41
C SER A 324 6.70 -12.10 -4.61
N CYS A 325 6.52 -13.00 -3.66
CA CYS A 325 7.58 -13.59 -2.86
C CYS A 325 7.16 -14.97 -2.38
N LEU A 326 8.02 -15.65 -1.62
CA LEU A 326 7.59 -16.84 -0.87
C LEU A 326 6.48 -16.47 0.10
N ARG A 327 5.41 -17.27 0.07
CA ARG A 327 4.28 -17.14 0.99
C ARG A 327 4.56 -17.95 2.25
N LEU A 328 4.33 -17.38 3.43
CA LEU A 328 4.35 -18.15 4.68
C LEU A 328 3.08 -19.00 4.77
N LEU A 329 3.22 -20.23 5.27
CA LEU A 329 2.06 -21.03 5.66
C LEU A 329 1.21 -20.24 6.67
N GLU A 330 -0.11 -20.43 6.61
CA GLU A 330 -1.09 -19.76 7.48
C GLU A 330 -1.22 -18.23 7.30
N ALA A 331 -0.42 -17.62 6.42
CA ALA A 331 -0.60 -16.21 6.08
C ALA A 331 -1.94 -16.00 5.36
N ALA A 332 -2.64 -14.92 5.72
CA ALA A 332 -3.88 -14.48 5.09
C ALA A 332 -3.58 -13.72 3.78
N GLU A 333 -2.84 -14.38 2.90
CA GLU A 333 -2.36 -13.92 1.60
C GLU A 333 -2.92 -14.84 0.53
N GLY A 334 -3.48 -14.25 -0.53
CA GLY A 334 -3.82 -15.01 -1.74
C GLY A 334 -2.58 -15.61 -2.39
N ILE A 335 -2.79 -16.52 -3.34
CA ILE A 335 -1.74 -17.14 -4.13
C ILE A 335 -1.86 -16.76 -5.60
N ASN A 336 -0.72 -16.51 -6.24
CA ASN A 336 -0.67 -16.32 -7.68
C ASN A 336 -0.39 -17.67 -8.35
N VAL A 337 -1.23 -18.06 -9.30
CA VAL A 337 -1.16 -19.34 -10.00
C VAL A 337 -1.28 -19.16 -11.50
N LEU A 338 -0.56 -19.98 -12.25
CA LEU A 338 -0.74 -20.16 -13.68
C LEU A 338 -1.81 -21.23 -13.88
N CYS A 339 -2.76 -20.96 -14.76
CA CYS A 339 -3.80 -21.93 -15.09
C CYS A 339 -4.20 -21.85 -16.57
N ILE A 340 -4.96 -22.85 -17.02
CA ILE A 340 -5.56 -22.88 -18.35
C ILE A 340 -7.05 -22.56 -18.21
N ASN A 341 -7.49 -21.47 -18.84
CA ASN A 341 -8.90 -21.06 -18.84
C ASN A 341 -9.78 -21.93 -19.75
N GLU A 342 -11.09 -21.69 -19.73
CA GLU A 342 -12.08 -22.44 -20.52
C GLU A 342 -11.81 -22.40 -22.05
N LYS A 343 -11.14 -21.34 -22.53
CA LYS A 343 -10.75 -21.19 -23.94
C LYS A 343 -9.45 -21.92 -24.28
N LYS A 344 -8.93 -22.74 -23.36
CA LYS A 344 -7.64 -23.44 -23.48
C LYS A 344 -6.47 -22.48 -23.65
N GLN A 345 -6.53 -21.32 -23.01
CA GLN A 345 -5.46 -20.32 -23.00
C GLN A 345 -4.85 -20.24 -21.60
N TYR A 346 -3.53 -20.06 -21.55
CA TYR A 346 -2.82 -19.79 -20.31
C TYR A 346 -3.20 -18.42 -19.76
N CYS A 347 -3.33 -18.30 -18.45
CA CYS A 347 -3.41 -17.02 -17.76
C CYS A 347 -2.85 -17.14 -16.34
N ILE A 348 -2.45 -16.01 -15.78
CA ILE A 348 -2.14 -15.88 -14.35
C ILE A 348 -3.40 -15.41 -13.65
N THR A 349 -3.77 -16.06 -12.56
CA THR A 349 -4.86 -15.64 -11.67
C THR A 349 -4.42 -15.63 -10.21
N ASN A 350 -5.23 -14.99 -9.38
CA ASN A 350 -5.12 -15.03 -7.95
C ASN A 350 -6.23 -15.89 -7.36
N ILE A 351 -5.86 -16.74 -6.40
CA ILE A 351 -6.80 -17.48 -5.56
C ILE A 351 -6.64 -16.98 -4.12
N GLU A 352 -7.72 -16.50 -3.52
CA GLU A 352 -7.72 -16.06 -2.13
C GLU A 352 -7.47 -17.20 -1.15
N TYR A 353 -6.82 -16.90 -0.03
CA TYR A 353 -6.48 -17.91 0.99
C TYR A 353 -7.71 -18.66 1.53
N CYS A 354 -8.86 -17.98 1.61
CA CYS A 354 -10.12 -18.57 2.08
C CYS A 354 -10.80 -19.46 1.03
N ASP A 355 -10.37 -19.38 -0.23
CA ASP A 355 -10.96 -20.15 -1.33
C ASP A 355 -10.13 -21.38 -1.72
N LEU A 356 -8.97 -21.63 -1.10
CA LEU A 356 -8.11 -22.77 -1.45
C LEU A 356 -8.85 -24.12 -1.41
N GLU A 357 -9.69 -24.34 -0.38
CA GLU A 357 -10.51 -25.55 -0.26
C GLU A 357 -11.53 -25.67 -1.41
N ARG A 358 -12.14 -24.55 -1.82
CA ARG A 358 -13.08 -24.49 -2.95
C ARG A 358 -12.42 -24.94 -4.25
N TYR A 359 -11.15 -24.58 -4.44
CA TYR A 359 -10.36 -24.97 -5.61
C TYR A 359 -9.66 -26.33 -5.45
N GLN A 360 -9.95 -27.09 -4.38
CA GLN A 360 -9.31 -28.38 -4.07
C GLN A 360 -7.77 -28.28 -3.97
N MET A 361 -7.28 -27.08 -3.65
CA MET A 361 -5.86 -26.81 -3.49
C MET A 361 -5.46 -26.98 -2.03
N LYS A 362 -4.37 -27.70 -1.79
CA LYS A 362 -3.73 -27.78 -0.48
C LYS A 362 -2.55 -26.83 -0.42
N ASP A 363 -2.53 -26.02 0.64
CA ASP A 363 -1.40 -25.17 1.01
C ASP A 363 -0.31 -26.03 1.64
N LEU A 364 0.48 -26.67 0.79
CA LEU A 364 1.56 -27.55 1.21
C LEU A 364 2.87 -26.77 1.35
N PRO A 365 3.73 -27.16 2.30
CA PRO A 365 5.06 -26.56 2.40
C PRO A 365 5.86 -26.82 1.12
N LEU A 366 6.74 -25.88 0.79
CA LEU A 366 7.69 -25.95 -0.34
C LEU A 366 8.53 -27.23 -0.26
N GLU A 367 9.01 -27.54 0.93
CA GLU A 367 9.73 -28.77 1.28
C GLU A 367 9.29 -29.25 2.67
N LYS A 368 9.42 -30.55 2.98
CA LYS A 368 8.98 -31.10 4.27
C LYS A 368 9.65 -30.36 5.45
N GLY A 369 8.84 -29.68 6.27
CA GLY A 369 9.31 -28.90 7.42
C GLY A 369 9.57 -27.43 7.14
N SER A 370 9.45 -26.98 5.89
CA SER A 370 9.52 -25.55 5.54
C SER A 370 8.31 -24.78 6.07
N SER A 371 8.52 -23.55 6.52
CA SER A 371 7.47 -22.59 6.87
C SER A 371 6.87 -21.89 5.65
N TYR A 372 7.46 -22.08 4.46
CA TYR A 372 7.00 -21.47 3.21
C TYR A 372 6.12 -22.42 2.43
N SER A 373 5.08 -21.88 1.82
CA SER A 373 4.21 -22.56 0.86
C SER A 373 4.94 -22.82 -0.46
N ARG A 374 4.51 -23.86 -1.18
CA ARG A 374 4.91 -24.10 -2.58
C ARG A 374 4.34 -23.05 -3.56
N PHE A 375 3.38 -22.24 -3.14
CA PHE A 375 2.80 -21.19 -3.97
C PHE A 375 3.34 -19.81 -3.59
N PHE A 376 3.48 -18.95 -4.60
CA PHE A 376 3.88 -17.56 -4.39
C PHE A 376 2.74 -16.71 -3.83
N SER A 377 3.12 -15.76 -2.98
CA SER A 377 2.19 -14.83 -2.35
C SER A 377 1.68 -13.80 -3.35
N ASN A 378 0.36 -13.54 -3.33
CA ASN A 378 -0.18 -12.30 -3.86
C ASN A 378 -0.03 -11.19 -2.81
N THR A 379 0.81 -10.21 -3.14
CA THR A 379 1.13 -9.10 -2.23
C THR A 379 0.25 -7.87 -2.41
N ASN A 380 -0.68 -7.89 -3.38
CA ASN A 380 -1.45 -6.74 -3.85
C ASN A 380 -0.60 -5.54 -4.30
N ILE A 381 0.65 -5.78 -4.71
CA ILE A 381 1.48 -4.85 -5.45
C ILE A 381 1.38 -5.23 -6.94
N LEU A 382 0.76 -4.37 -7.73
CA LEU A 382 0.39 -4.66 -9.11
C LEU A 382 0.95 -3.61 -10.07
N PHE A 383 1.25 -4.05 -11.28
CA PHE A 383 1.59 -3.19 -12.40
C PHE A 383 0.48 -3.30 -13.45
N ALA A 384 0.13 -2.19 -14.11
CA ALA A 384 -0.87 -2.21 -15.17
C ALA A 384 -0.58 -1.23 -16.30
N ASP A 385 -0.86 -1.63 -17.54
CA ASP A 385 -0.95 -0.72 -18.68
C ASP A 385 -2.36 -0.11 -18.75
N ILE A 386 -2.43 1.22 -18.82
CA ILE A 386 -3.71 1.96 -18.76
C ILE A 386 -4.65 1.55 -19.90
N LYS A 387 -4.14 1.55 -21.15
CA LYS A 387 -4.96 1.25 -22.33
C LYS A 387 -5.43 -0.19 -22.33
N ALA A 388 -4.53 -1.11 -21.97
CA ALA A 388 -4.85 -2.53 -21.90
C ALA A 388 -5.97 -2.79 -20.86
N ILE A 389 -5.88 -2.17 -19.69
CA ILE A 389 -6.92 -2.24 -18.65
C ILE A 389 -8.24 -1.66 -19.16
N GLU A 390 -8.24 -0.46 -19.74
CA GLU A 390 -9.46 0.15 -20.29
C GLU A 390 -10.19 -0.78 -21.27
N GLU A 391 -9.46 -1.47 -22.15
CA GLU A 391 -10.05 -2.42 -23.09
C GLU A 391 -10.58 -3.69 -22.43
N VAL A 392 -9.87 -4.26 -21.46
CA VAL A 392 -10.35 -5.50 -20.80
C VAL A 392 -11.48 -5.23 -19.81
N THR A 393 -11.53 -4.06 -19.15
CA THR A 393 -12.61 -3.70 -18.22
C THR A 393 -13.96 -3.57 -18.94
N LYS A 394 -13.97 -3.22 -20.24
CA LYS A 394 -15.21 -3.27 -21.05
C LYS A 394 -15.81 -4.68 -21.13
N LYS A 395 -14.96 -5.70 -21.07
CA LYS A 395 -15.35 -7.13 -21.16
C LYS A 395 -15.55 -7.76 -19.79
N CYS A 396 -14.69 -7.41 -18.84
CA CYS A 396 -14.72 -7.89 -17.46
C CYS A 396 -14.71 -6.70 -16.50
N PRO A 397 -15.86 -6.04 -16.31
CA PRO A 397 -15.93 -4.83 -15.49
C PRO A 397 -15.75 -5.09 -13.99
N ILE A 398 -16.05 -6.31 -13.53
CA ILE A 398 -16.07 -6.68 -12.11
C ILE A 398 -15.33 -8.03 -11.97
N PRO A 399 -14.00 -8.02 -11.97
CA PRO A 399 -13.20 -9.23 -11.90
C PRO A 399 -13.24 -9.90 -10.52
N GLY A 400 -13.02 -11.21 -10.48
CA GLY A 400 -12.82 -11.97 -9.23
C GLY A 400 -13.97 -11.87 -8.24
N MET A 401 -15.22 -11.97 -8.72
CA MET A 401 -16.40 -11.93 -7.86
C MET A 401 -16.44 -13.11 -6.90
N LEU A 402 -16.62 -12.83 -5.61
CA LEU A 402 -16.73 -13.84 -4.57
C LEU A 402 -17.66 -13.37 -3.45
N VAL A 403 -18.08 -14.32 -2.61
CA VAL A 403 -18.94 -14.04 -1.46
C VAL A 403 -18.38 -14.78 -0.25
N ASN A 404 -18.14 -14.02 0.82
CA ASN A 404 -17.76 -14.55 2.11
C ASN A 404 -18.82 -14.20 3.16
N GLN A 405 -19.22 -15.18 3.95
CA GLN A 405 -20.06 -14.95 5.12
C GLN A 405 -19.20 -14.54 6.31
N LYS A 406 -19.57 -13.45 6.98
CA LYS A 406 -18.86 -12.92 8.14
C LYS A 406 -19.87 -12.53 9.23
N LYS A 407 -19.61 -12.95 10.47
CA LYS A 407 -20.34 -12.43 11.63
C LYS A 407 -20.07 -10.94 11.77
N THR A 408 -21.13 -10.15 11.84
CA THR A 408 -21.05 -8.69 11.91
C THR A 408 -22.07 -8.18 12.90
N CYS A 409 -21.63 -7.29 13.80
CA CYS A 409 -22.52 -6.53 14.66
C CYS A 409 -22.95 -5.23 13.96
N PHE A 410 -24.24 -4.90 14.01
CA PHE A 410 -24.77 -3.63 13.52
C PHE A 410 -26.00 -3.22 14.33
N ILE A 411 -26.36 -1.94 14.28
CA ILE A 411 -27.60 -1.44 14.88
C ILE A 411 -28.72 -1.64 13.85
N ASN A 412 -29.72 -2.44 14.19
CA ASN A 412 -30.86 -2.71 13.31
C ASN A 412 -31.84 -1.54 13.28
N LYS A 413 -32.91 -1.66 12.47
CA LYS A 413 -33.90 -0.59 12.29
C LYS A 413 -34.67 -0.27 13.58
N GLU A 414 -34.76 -1.21 14.51
CA GLU A 414 -35.35 -1.02 15.84
C GLU A 414 -34.39 -0.32 16.83
N GLY A 415 -33.14 -0.05 16.44
CA GLY A 415 -32.13 0.58 17.28
C GLY A 415 -31.40 -0.39 18.22
N HIS A 416 -31.60 -1.70 18.04
CA HIS A 416 -30.94 -2.73 18.84
C HIS A 416 -29.63 -3.18 18.19
N LEU A 417 -28.62 -3.48 19.00
CA LEU A 417 -27.40 -4.15 18.53
C LEU A 417 -27.74 -5.60 18.18
N GLU A 418 -27.56 -5.95 16.91
CA GLU A 418 -27.78 -7.28 16.38
C GLU A 418 -26.46 -7.85 15.86
N GLU A 419 -26.21 -9.12 16.11
CA GLU A 419 -25.09 -9.88 15.54
C GLU A 419 -25.67 -11.00 14.67
N CYS A 420 -25.32 -10.99 13.38
CA CYS A 420 -25.66 -12.09 12.48
C CYS A 420 -24.60 -12.31 11.41
N GLU A 421 -24.68 -13.45 10.73
CA GLU A 421 -23.86 -13.73 9.57
C GLU A 421 -24.40 -12.99 8.35
N ILE A 422 -23.57 -12.09 7.83
CA ILE A 422 -23.87 -11.29 6.65
C ILE A 422 -22.93 -11.66 5.51
N ALA A 423 -23.45 -11.56 4.30
CA ALA A 423 -22.74 -11.78 3.05
C ALA A 423 -22.92 -10.56 2.14
N ARG A 424 -21.90 -10.27 1.34
CA ARG A 424 -21.94 -9.25 0.28
C ARG A 424 -21.13 -9.73 -0.91
N LEU A 425 -21.35 -9.14 -2.07
CA LEU A 425 -20.54 -9.42 -3.24
C LEU A 425 -19.23 -8.65 -3.10
N GLU A 426 -18.13 -9.38 -2.98
CA GLU A 426 -16.78 -8.83 -3.02
C GLU A 426 -16.20 -9.09 -4.42
N SER A 427 -15.28 -8.23 -4.86
CA SER A 427 -14.55 -8.37 -6.13
C SER A 427 -13.07 -8.09 -5.89
N MET A 428 -12.22 -8.71 -6.71
CA MET A 428 -10.77 -8.72 -6.51
C MET A 428 -10.05 -8.09 -7.72
N MET A 429 -9.18 -7.11 -7.47
CA MET A 429 -8.60 -6.26 -8.53
C MET A 429 -7.59 -7.03 -9.38
N GLN A 430 -6.88 -7.95 -8.74
CA GLN A 430 -5.85 -8.79 -9.30
C GLN A 430 -6.39 -9.83 -10.29
N ASN A 431 -7.65 -10.25 -10.15
CA ASN A 431 -8.26 -11.24 -11.06
C ASN A 431 -8.56 -10.68 -12.45
N ILE A 432 -8.39 -9.37 -12.68
CA ILE A 432 -8.42 -8.82 -14.06
C ILE A 432 -7.33 -9.45 -14.94
N ALA A 433 -6.28 -9.99 -14.32
CA ALA A 433 -5.18 -10.69 -15.00
C ALA A 433 -5.65 -11.85 -15.89
N GLU A 434 -6.77 -12.50 -15.54
CA GLU A 434 -7.38 -13.59 -16.33
C GLU A 434 -7.74 -13.14 -17.76
N CYS A 435 -7.99 -11.84 -17.95
CA CYS A 435 -8.31 -11.28 -19.26
C CYS A 435 -7.09 -11.13 -20.18
N PHE A 436 -5.87 -11.23 -19.66
CA PHE A 436 -4.61 -11.17 -20.43
C PHE A 436 -4.08 -12.56 -20.80
N SER A 437 -5.01 -13.47 -21.09
CA SER A 437 -4.69 -14.86 -21.46
C SER A 437 -4.07 -14.98 -22.86
N ALA A 438 -3.24 -16.01 -23.05
CA ALA A 438 -2.55 -16.28 -24.32
C ALA A 438 -2.49 -17.78 -24.63
N SER A 439 -2.31 -18.14 -25.91
CA SER A 439 -2.16 -19.54 -26.32
C SER A 439 -0.83 -20.17 -25.89
N GLN A 440 0.17 -19.34 -25.56
CA GLN A 440 1.51 -19.77 -25.15
C GLN A 440 1.98 -18.87 -23.99
N ILE A 441 2.76 -19.44 -23.06
CA ILE A 441 3.19 -18.77 -21.81
C ILE A 441 4.07 -17.55 -22.11
N ASP A 442 4.99 -17.65 -23.05
CA ASP A 442 5.91 -16.58 -23.49
C ASP A 442 5.17 -15.33 -24.02
N LYS A 443 3.96 -15.53 -24.55
CA LYS A 443 3.09 -14.47 -25.09
C LYS A 443 2.10 -13.89 -24.08
N LEU A 444 2.15 -14.30 -22.82
CA LEU A 444 1.26 -13.76 -21.80
C LEU A 444 1.45 -12.25 -21.66
N GLY A 445 0.34 -11.51 -21.63
CA GLY A 445 0.33 -10.08 -21.33
C GLY A 445 0.65 -9.81 -19.86
N SER A 446 0.40 -10.79 -18.99
CA SER A 446 0.74 -10.73 -17.57
C SER A 446 2.16 -11.25 -17.28
N PHE A 447 2.73 -10.82 -16.15
CA PHE A 447 3.99 -11.34 -15.62
C PHE A 447 3.97 -11.39 -14.09
N LEU A 448 4.93 -12.11 -13.52
CA LEU A 448 5.17 -12.16 -12.09
C LEU A 448 6.66 -11.89 -11.83
N SER A 449 6.97 -11.06 -10.84
CA SER A 449 8.33 -10.94 -10.31
C SER A 449 8.41 -11.60 -8.94
N TYR A 450 9.56 -12.16 -8.62
CA TYR A 450 9.82 -12.80 -7.34
C TYR A 450 10.95 -12.07 -6.61
N ASN A 451 10.74 -11.73 -5.33
CA ASN A 451 11.74 -11.08 -4.48
C ASN A 451 11.73 -11.65 -3.04
N LEU A 452 12.69 -11.23 -2.22
CA LEU A 452 12.76 -11.55 -0.79
C LEU A 452 11.53 -11.02 -0.05
N ARG A 453 10.91 -11.89 0.76
CA ARG A 453 9.68 -11.58 1.49
C ARG A 453 9.79 -10.34 2.37
N HIS A 454 10.86 -10.24 3.17
CA HIS A 454 11.08 -9.11 4.09
C HIS A 454 11.27 -7.77 3.36
N LYS A 455 11.54 -7.77 2.04
CA LYS A 455 11.59 -6.58 1.18
C LYS A 455 10.36 -6.40 0.28
N THR A 456 9.35 -7.26 0.43
CA THR A 456 8.17 -7.29 -0.46
C THR A 456 6.86 -7.18 0.30
N ILE A 457 6.68 -7.98 1.36
CA ILE A 457 5.44 -8.00 2.14
C ILE A 457 5.67 -8.26 3.62
N SER A 458 5.16 -7.32 4.43
CA SER A 458 4.92 -7.46 5.85
C SER A 458 3.85 -6.43 6.21
N THR A 459 2.67 -6.93 6.61
CA THR A 459 1.47 -6.10 6.67
C THR A 459 1.05 -5.76 8.09
N VAL A 460 0.35 -4.66 8.25
CA VAL A 460 -0.25 -4.23 9.53
C VAL A 460 -1.76 -4.43 9.48
N LYS A 461 -2.21 -5.67 9.67
CA LYS A 461 -3.64 -6.04 9.54
C LYS A 461 -4.29 -6.49 10.84
N LYS A 462 -3.53 -7.02 11.79
CA LYS A 462 -4.05 -7.65 13.00
C LYS A 462 -3.43 -7.02 14.24
N LYS A 463 -4.21 -6.87 15.30
CA LYS A 463 -3.69 -6.50 16.61
C LYS A 463 -2.81 -7.63 17.15
N SER A 464 -1.65 -7.27 17.70
CA SER A 464 -0.79 -8.24 18.38
C SER A 464 -1.44 -8.77 19.65
N THR A 465 -1.32 -10.08 19.88
CA THR A 465 -1.59 -10.71 21.17
C THR A 465 -0.26 -11.06 21.82
N LYS A 466 -0.10 -10.78 23.12
CA LYS A 466 1.18 -10.94 23.85
C LYS A 466 1.77 -12.37 23.81
N THR A 467 0.99 -13.36 23.39
CA THR A 467 1.34 -14.78 23.31
C THR A 467 1.19 -15.35 21.88
N GLY A 468 0.90 -14.50 20.89
CA GLY A 468 0.57 -14.91 19.52
C GLY A 468 1.67 -14.67 18.50
N SER A 469 1.40 -15.07 17.26
CA SER A 469 2.27 -14.83 16.10
C SER A 469 2.43 -13.33 15.83
N LEU A 470 3.65 -12.91 15.46
CA LEU A 470 3.94 -11.56 14.95
C LEU A 470 3.44 -11.36 13.50
N LEU A 471 2.96 -12.42 12.85
CA LEU A 471 2.54 -12.38 11.46
C LEU A 471 1.36 -11.41 11.26
N GLU A 472 1.57 -10.44 10.36
CA GLU A 472 0.61 -9.38 10.00
C GLU A 472 0.25 -8.39 11.13
N THR A 473 1.09 -8.28 12.17
CA THR A 473 0.95 -7.28 13.25
C THR A 473 1.86 -6.07 13.04
N PRO A 474 1.54 -4.88 13.60
CA PRO A 474 2.47 -3.75 13.62
C PRO A 474 3.84 -4.09 14.22
N GLU A 475 3.87 -4.87 15.31
CA GLU A 475 5.10 -5.32 15.96
C GLU A 475 5.96 -6.20 15.04
N GLY A 476 5.34 -7.12 14.30
CA GLY A 476 6.03 -7.98 13.34
C GLY A 476 6.51 -7.24 12.11
N CYS A 477 5.67 -6.35 11.56
CA CYS A 477 6.08 -5.50 10.45
C CYS A 477 7.27 -4.60 10.83
N PHE A 478 7.28 -4.05 12.05
CA PHE A 478 8.41 -3.26 12.51
C PHE A 478 9.66 -4.11 12.73
N TYR A 479 9.52 -5.34 13.24
CA TYR A 479 10.62 -6.29 13.33
C TYR A 479 11.27 -6.57 11.95
N ASP A 480 10.46 -6.76 10.90
CA ASP A 480 10.96 -6.93 9.54
C ASP A 480 11.68 -5.67 9.00
N ILE A 481 11.20 -4.47 9.36
CA ILE A 481 11.91 -3.20 9.04
C ILE A 481 13.26 -3.12 9.74
N LEU A 482 13.33 -3.52 11.02
CA LEU A 482 14.59 -3.57 11.75
C LEU A 482 15.54 -4.60 11.15
N TYR A 483 15.03 -5.74 10.70
CA TYR A 483 15.83 -6.74 10.01
C TYR A 483 16.40 -6.20 8.69
N ASN A 484 15.58 -5.51 7.91
CA ASN A 484 16.00 -4.83 6.69
C ASN A 484 17.13 -3.81 6.94
N GLY A 485 17.02 -3.01 8.01
CA GLY A 485 18.07 -2.07 8.43
C GLY A 485 19.33 -2.77 8.92
N TYR A 486 19.18 -3.87 9.66
CA TYR A 486 20.29 -4.73 10.11
C TYR A 486 21.05 -5.34 8.93
N ASP A 487 20.32 -5.90 7.96
CA ASP A 487 20.88 -6.47 6.72
C ASP A 487 21.67 -5.43 5.93
N LEU A 488 21.10 -4.24 5.74
CA LEU A 488 21.77 -3.10 5.11
C LEU A 488 23.09 -2.76 5.83
N LEU A 489 23.03 -2.49 7.13
CA LEU A 489 24.22 -2.08 7.88
C LEU A 489 25.29 -3.18 7.90
N LYS A 490 24.90 -4.43 8.14
CA LYS A 490 25.84 -5.55 8.28
C LYS A 490 26.42 -5.99 6.95
N ASN A 491 25.57 -6.25 5.95
CA ASN A 491 25.96 -6.95 4.74
C ASN A 491 26.31 -5.99 3.59
N ARG A 492 25.96 -4.71 3.68
CA ARG A 492 26.26 -3.70 2.64
C ARG A 492 27.15 -2.57 3.15
N CYS A 493 27.02 -2.16 4.42
CA CYS A 493 27.81 -1.07 4.99
C CYS A 493 28.99 -1.53 5.87
N ASP A 494 29.24 -2.83 6.04
CA ASP A 494 30.34 -3.37 6.87
C ASP A 494 30.32 -2.96 8.35
N PHE A 495 29.12 -2.92 8.96
CA PHE A 495 29.00 -2.66 10.40
C PHE A 495 29.18 -3.92 11.25
N SER A 496 29.90 -3.75 12.35
CA SER A 496 29.91 -4.68 13.48
C SER A 496 28.68 -4.43 14.36
N LEU A 497 27.73 -5.38 14.35
CA LEU A 497 26.46 -5.29 15.06
C LEU A 497 26.31 -6.45 16.07
N PRO A 498 25.53 -6.29 17.15
CA PRO A 498 25.12 -7.41 18.00
C PRO A 498 24.33 -8.46 17.20
N ALA A 499 24.08 -9.61 17.81
CA ALA A 499 23.14 -10.57 17.25
C ALA A 499 21.76 -9.91 17.06
N PHE A 500 21.13 -10.17 15.92
CA PHE A 500 19.75 -9.74 15.70
C PHE A 500 18.83 -10.53 16.64
N SER A 501 17.97 -9.83 17.38
CA SER A 501 17.11 -10.46 18.38
C SER A 501 16.18 -11.49 17.75
N SER A 502 16.00 -12.64 18.40
CA SER A 502 14.89 -13.54 18.07
C SER A 502 13.53 -12.88 18.36
N HIS A 503 12.42 -13.41 17.81
CA HIS A 503 11.08 -12.90 18.11
C HIS A 503 10.81 -12.82 19.63
N GLN A 504 11.22 -13.86 20.38
CA GLN A 504 11.01 -13.90 21.83
C GLN A 504 11.82 -12.82 22.56
N GLU A 505 13.07 -12.60 22.15
CA GLU A 505 13.91 -11.55 22.73
C GLU A 505 13.39 -10.17 22.36
N TYR A 506 12.96 -9.96 21.13
CA TYR A 506 12.37 -8.70 20.68
C TYR A 506 11.12 -8.34 21.49
N ILE A 507 10.22 -9.32 21.71
CA ILE A 507 8.99 -9.10 22.51
C ILE A 507 9.31 -8.80 23.98
N THR A 508 10.33 -9.44 24.55
CA THR A 508 10.62 -9.36 25.99
C THR A 508 11.61 -8.26 26.38
N LYS A 509 12.61 -8.00 25.54
CA LYS A 509 13.71 -7.08 25.80
C LYS A 509 13.69 -5.85 24.90
N GLY A 510 12.86 -5.85 23.86
CA GLY A 510 12.90 -4.85 22.79
C GLY A 510 13.98 -5.17 21.75
N PRO A 511 14.17 -4.26 20.78
CA PRO A 511 15.10 -4.46 19.67
C PRO A 511 16.57 -4.43 20.13
N SER A 512 17.40 -5.27 19.48
CA SER A 512 18.86 -5.29 19.70
C SER A 512 19.55 -4.06 19.13
N ILE A 513 19.03 -3.48 18.04
CA ILE A 513 19.41 -2.16 17.52
C ILE A 513 18.17 -1.49 16.94
N LEU A 514 18.15 -0.17 16.94
CA LEU A 514 17.17 0.63 16.21
C LEU A 514 17.89 1.41 15.12
N PHE A 515 17.67 1.03 13.86
CA PHE A 515 18.14 1.80 12.72
C PHE A 515 16.95 2.27 11.90
N GLN A 516 16.77 3.58 11.83
CA GLN A 516 15.70 4.21 11.06
C GLN A 516 16.30 5.32 10.20
N TYR A 517 15.83 5.43 8.96
CA TYR A 517 16.33 6.43 8.03
C TYR A 517 15.22 6.96 7.13
N HIS A 518 15.39 8.18 6.65
CA HIS A 518 14.55 8.77 5.62
C HIS A 518 14.74 8.00 4.30
N PRO A 519 13.70 7.57 3.57
CA PRO A 519 13.87 6.78 2.34
C PRO A 519 14.78 7.42 1.27
N ALA A 520 14.85 8.75 1.23
CA ALA A 520 15.76 9.50 0.36
C ALA A 520 17.25 9.48 0.76
N LEU A 521 17.61 8.90 1.93
CA LEU A 521 18.99 8.49 2.21
C LEU A 521 19.54 7.63 1.06
N GLY A 522 18.67 6.80 0.50
CA GLY A 522 18.86 6.12 -0.77
C GLY A 522 17.73 5.10 -0.95
N PRO A 523 16.88 5.23 -1.98
CA PRO A 523 15.86 4.20 -2.22
C PRO A 523 16.48 2.86 -2.66
N LEU A 524 17.80 2.82 -2.91
CA LEU A 524 18.60 1.64 -3.20
C LEU A 524 19.64 1.42 -2.10
N TYR A 525 19.78 0.19 -1.61
CA TYR A 525 20.78 -0.15 -0.60
C TYR A 525 22.21 0.10 -1.10
N THR A 526 22.47 -0.11 -2.39
CA THR A 526 23.75 0.20 -3.04
C THR A 526 24.12 1.68 -3.00
N ILE A 527 23.14 2.60 -2.96
CA ILE A 527 23.39 4.04 -2.76
C ILE A 527 23.71 4.31 -1.28
N ILE A 528 22.95 3.73 -0.36
CA ILE A 528 23.19 3.93 1.08
C ILE A 528 24.58 3.40 1.48
N ALA A 529 24.98 2.25 0.94
CA ALA A 529 26.29 1.63 1.19
C ALA A 529 27.49 2.50 0.76
N GLN A 530 27.29 3.39 -0.21
CA GLN A 530 28.33 4.34 -0.60
C GLN A 530 28.43 5.53 0.36
N LYS A 531 27.33 5.87 1.05
CA LYS A 531 27.24 6.98 2.03
C LYS A 531 27.61 6.56 3.45
N ILE A 532 27.34 5.31 3.81
CA ILE A 532 27.55 4.76 5.15
C ILE A 532 28.48 3.56 5.00
N GLN A 533 29.69 3.69 5.53
CA GLN A 533 30.76 2.71 5.41
C GLN A 533 31.40 2.48 6.77
N SER A 534 31.43 1.23 7.20
CA SER A 534 32.01 0.74 8.44
C SER A 534 31.49 1.39 9.74
N GLY A 535 31.46 0.59 10.80
CA GLY A 535 31.09 1.09 12.12
C GLY A 535 30.85 -0.01 13.12
N HIS A 536 30.52 0.39 14.34
CA HIS A 536 30.17 -0.50 15.43
C HIS A 536 28.97 0.08 16.18
N ILE A 537 27.90 -0.69 16.32
CA ILE A 537 26.73 -0.32 17.11
C ILE A 537 26.59 -1.34 18.23
N THR A 538 26.52 -0.89 19.48
CA THR A 538 26.34 -1.76 20.65
C THR A 538 24.88 -2.20 20.81
N TRP A 539 24.65 -3.23 21.63
CA TRP A 539 23.29 -3.70 21.92
C TRP A 539 22.46 -2.60 22.58
N GLY A 540 21.30 -2.37 21.99
CA GLY A 540 20.26 -1.49 22.46
C GLY A 540 20.37 -0.04 22.03
N SER A 541 21.37 0.28 21.21
CA SER A 541 21.61 1.59 20.63
C SER A 541 20.63 1.95 19.51
N GLU A 542 20.46 3.25 19.26
CA GLU A 542 19.62 3.81 18.20
C GLU A 542 20.41 4.75 17.30
N LEU A 543 20.34 4.51 15.99
CA LEU A 543 20.79 5.42 14.94
C LEU A 543 19.59 5.86 14.11
N ARG A 544 19.28 7.16 14.15
CA ARG A 544 18.21 7.77 13.36
C ARG A 544 18.76 8.79 12.37
N LEU A 545 18.48 8.57 11.09
CA LEU A 545 18.96 9.40 9.98
C LEU A 545 17.79 10.01 9.21
N GLU A 546 17.27 11.14 9.66
CA GLU A 546 16.31 11.96 8.90
C GLU A 546 17.06 12.94 8.00
N ILE A 547 17.83 12.40 7.05
CA ILE A 547 18.74 13.13 6.16
C ILE A 547 18.95 12.35 4.84
N ALA A 548 19.16 13.06 3.72
CA ALA A 548 19.49 12.43 2.44
C ALA A 548 21.00 12.49 2.13
N GLU A 549 21.66 13.59 2.44
CA GLU A 549 23.09 13.82 2.16
C GLU A 549 23.91 13.59 3.44
N VAL A 550 24.48 12.40 3.57
CA VAL A 550 25.33 12.03 4.69
C VAL A 550 26.57 11.28 4.21
N GLN A 551 27.67 11.41 4.96
CA GLN A 551 28.81 10.52 4.91
C GLN A 551 29.10 10.04 6.33
N LEU A 552 28.99 8.73 6.57
CA LEU A 552 29.33 8.11 7.85
C LEU A 552 30.44 7.09 7.62
N GLU A 553 31.57 7.30 8.26
CA GLU A 553 32.73 6.42 8.20
C GLU A 553 33.24 6.06 9.58
N ASN A 554 33.39 4.76 9.87
CA ASN A 554 33.94 4.28 11.14
C ASN A 554 33.22 4.83 12.39
N LEU A 555 31.88 4.88 12.37
CA LEU A 555 31.08 5.33 13.52
C LEU A 555 31.12 4.28 14.64
N TYR A 556 31.45 4.68 15.87
CA TYR A 556 31.18 3.88 17.07
C TYR A 556 29.98 4.45 17.81
N LEU A 557 28.93 3.66 18.03
CA LEU A 557 27.70 4.08 18.69
C LEU A 557 27.36 3.19 19.88
N ASP A 558 27.37 3.79 21.07
CA ASP A 558 26.92 3.21 22.34
C ASP A 558 25.93 4.16 23.02
N GLY A 559 24.65 4.03 22.69
CA GLY A 559 23.59 4.94 23.08
C GLY A 559 22.73 5.37 21.89
N VAL A 560 22.33 6.64 21.85
CA VAL A 560 21.41 7.19 20.84
C VAL A 560 22.08 8.31 20.07
N LEU A 561 22.03 8.24 18.73
CA LEU A 561 22.39 9.30 17.80
C LEU A 561 21.22 9.59 16.85
N HIS A 562 20.75 10.83 16.87
CA HIS A 562 19.77 11.36 15.93
C HIS A 562 20.41 12.43 15.04
N ILE A 563 20.31 12.27 13.72
CA ILE A 563 20.67 13.31 12.73
C ILE A 563 19.39 13.71 12.01
N ILE A 564 18.99 14.98 12.15
CA ILE A 564 17.72 15.51 11.68
C ILE A 564 17.98 16.73 10.80
N ALA A 565 17.68 16.60 9.51
CA ALA A 565 17.67 17.71 8.57
C ALA A 565 16.25 18.25 8.38
N GLU A 566 16.10 19.57 8.46
CA GLU A 566 14.83 20.24 8.14
C GLU A 566 14.53 20.12 6.63
N HIS A 567 15.55 20.36 5.80
CA HIS A 567 15.50 20.18 4.35
C HIS A 567 16.19 18.87 3.96
N VAL A 568 15.41 17.79 3.84
CA VAL A 568 15.94 16.45 3.53
C VAL A 568 16.16 16.25 2.03
N ILE A 569 15.21 16.69 1.20
CA ILE A 569 15.22 16.48 -0.26
C ILE A 569 14.99 17.77 -1.06
N GLY A 570 14.92 18.91 -0.38
CA GLY A 570 14.75 20.21 -1.00
C GLY A 570 14.24 21.26 -0.02
N HIS A 571 13.84 22.40 -0.56
CA HIS A 571 13.28 23.53 0.18
C HIS A 571 11.82 23.79 -0.22
N TYR A 572 11.09 24.55 0.60
CA TYR A 572 9.71 24.89 0.33
C TYR A 572 9.58 26.29 -0.30
N VAL A 573 8.78 26.39 -1.37
CA VAL A 573 8.36 27.64 -2.00
C VAL A 573 6.83 27.65 -2.00
N GLU A 574 6.21 28.58 -1.26
CA GLU A 574 4.74 28.64 -1.11
C GLU A 574 4.12 27.29 -0.69
N ASP A 575 4.66 26.67 0.36
CA ASP A 575 4.29 25.31 0.84
C ASP A 575 4.50 24.17 -0.18
N ARG A 576 5.12 24.42 -1.34
CA ARG A 576 5.48 23.40 -2.32
C ARG A 576 6.94 23.02 -2.20
N LEU A 577 7.20 21.72 -2.14
CA LEU A 577 8.54 21.16 -2.07
C LEU A 577 9.20 21.23 -3.46
N VAL A 578 10.34 21.92 -3.52
CA VAL A 578 11.20 22.01 -4.70
C VAL A 578 12.47 21.24 -4.41
N TYR A 579 12.73 20.19 -5.20
CA TYR A 579 13.95 19.42 -5.08
C TYR A 579 15.15 20.29 -5.43
N SER A 580 16.17 20.25 -4.59
CA SER A 580 17.35 21.12 -4.74
C SER A 580 18.51 20.61 -3.88
N GLN A 581 19.65 21.29 -4.02
CA GLN A 581 20.83 21.08 -3.18
C GLN A 581 20.82 21.94 -1.90
N GLN A 582 19.73 22.67 -1.60
CA GLN A 582 19.57 23.41 -0.35
C GLN A 582 19.10 22.46 0.75
N LEU A 583 20.05 21.81 1.43
CA LEU A 583 19.80 20.63 2.27
C LEU A 583 20.63 20.68 3.54
N GLY A 584 20.17 19.99 4.57
CA GLY A 584 21.03 19.60 5.69
C GLY A 584 21.99 18.48 5.27
N ARG A 585 23.27 18.64 5.60
CA ARG A 585 24.35 17.72 5.25
C ARG A 585 25.10 17.30 6.52
N CYS A 586 25.61 16.08 6.55
CA CYS A 586 26.40 15.61 7.69
C CYS A 586 27.57 14.71 7.26
N HIS A 587 28.76 14.96 7.81
CA HIS A 587 29.94 14.13 7.65
C HIS A 587 30.45 13.74 9.02
N LEU A 588 30.47 12.43 9.32
CA LEU A 588 31.08 11.87 10.52
C LEU A 588 32.15 10.86 10.09
N SER A 589 33.41 11.10 10.45
CA SER A 589 34.50 10.15 10.23
C SER A 589 35.25 9.86 11.52
N ASN A 590 35.33 8.58 11.89
CA ASN A 590 35.93 8.12 13.15
C ASN A 590 35.34 8.85 14.37
N VAL A 591 34.01 8.89 14.45
CA VAL A 591 33.27 9.54 15.54
C VAL A 591 32.78 8.48 16.53
N ARG A 592 32.94 8.76 17.82
CA ARG A 592 32.45 7.92 18.91
C ARG A 592 31.31 8.62 19.63
N ILE A 593 30.14 7.99 19.67
CA ILE A 593 28.98 8.45 20.42
C ILE A 593 28.81 7.57 21.66
N LYS A 594 28.73 8.18 22.84
CA LYS A 594 28.49 7.45 24.09
C LYS A 594 27.53 8.18 25.03
N ASN A 595 26.34 7.62 25.24
CA ASN A 595 25.36 8.18 26.18
C ASN A 595 24.47 7.07 26.77
N GLN A 596 23.66 7.42 27.79
CA GLN A 596 22.79 6.43 28.47
C GLN A 596 21.64 5.89 27.61
N GLY A 597 21.36 6.50 26.44
CA GLY A 597 20.45 5.98 25.45
C GLY A 597 18.99 5.86 25.91
N ILE A 598 18.33 4.80 25.44
CA ILE A 598 16.89 4.54 25.65
C ILE A 598 16.62 4.12 27.10
N ASP A 599 15.60 4.72 27.71
CA ASP A 599 15.03 4.23 28.97
C ASP A 599 14.21 2.97 28.69
N ARG A 600 14.80 1.80 28.95
CA ARG A 600 14.14 0.50 28.76
C ARG A 600 13.27 0.07 29.94
N THR A 601 13.26 0.84 31.04
CA THR A 601 12.34 0.63 32.16
C THR A 601 10.96 1.21 31.88
N SER A 602 10.90 2.20 30.99
CA SER A 602 9.66 2.77 30.44
C SER A 602 8.89 1.80 29.54
N SER A 603 7.58 2.01 29.42
CA SER A 603 6.70 1.25 28.53
C SER A 603 6.78 1.72 27.07
N ASN A 604 7.93 1.48 26.43
CA ASN A 604 8.18 1.90 25.04
C ASN A 604 7.32 1.13 24.03
N ILE A 605 6.81 1.84 23.01
CA ILE A 605 6.14 1.26 21.84
C ILE A 605 6.96 1.62 20.60
N TYR A 606 7.98 0.82 20.32
CA TYR A 606 8.97 1.10 19.27
C TYR A 606 8.35 1.28 17.88
N TRP A 607 7.39 0.44 17.50
CA TRP A 607 6.75 0.52 16.18
C TRP A 607 5.89 1.77 15.98
N LYS A 608 5.48 2.46 17.05
CA LYS A 608 4.80 3.76 16.99
C LYS A 608 5.75 4.95 17.09
N ASP A 609 7.04 4.71 17.30
CA ASP A 609 8.00 5.74 17.68
C ASP A 609 7.66 6.46 19.00
N GLN A 610 7.13 5.70 19.97
CA GLN A 610 6.85 6.19 21.33
C GLN A 610 7.91 5.63 22.28
N ILE A 611 9.06 6.29 22.33
CA ILE A 611 10.28 5.83 23.02
C ILE A 611 10.73 6.87 24.06
N SER A 612 11.00 6.41 25.28
CA SER A 612 11.61 7.20 26.34
C SER A 612 13.13 7.11 26.31
N TYR A 613 13.81 8.19 26.70
CA TYR A 613 15.27 8.30 26.66
C TYR A 613 15.82 8.77 28.01
N HIS A 614 16.95 8.20 28.45
CA HIS A 614 17.75 8.74 29.53
C HIS A 614 18.67 9.86 29.04
N GLN A 615 19.35 9.64 27.91
CA GLN A 615 20.20 10.63 27.24
C GLN A 615 20.23 10.34 25.74
N LYS A 616 20.50 11.37 24.93
CA LYS A 616 20.71 11.24 23.49
C LYS A 616 21.68 12.29 22.95
N CYS A 617 22.34 11.97 21.85
CA CYS A 617 23.02 12.95 21.01
C CYS A 617 22.13 13.28 19.81
N THR A 618 21.78 14.55 19.62
CA THR A 618 20.96 15.01 18.49
C THR A 618 21.70 16.08 17.71
N ILE A 619 21.87 15.87 16.40
CA ILE A 619 22.39 16.85 15.45
C ILE A 619 21.22 17.36 14.62
N ILE A 620 20.92 18.66 14.72
CA ILE A 620 19.84 19.35 14.01
C ILE A 620 20.46 20.25 12.95
N LEU A 621 20.08 20.03 11.69
CA LEU A 621 20.57 20.76 10.53
C LEU A 621 19.42 21.61 9.99
N LYS A 622 19.46 22.92 10.26
CA LYS A 622 18.44 23.87 9.77
C LYS A 622 18.71 24.24 8.33
N GLY A 623 17.65 24.40 7.54
CA GLY A 623 17.73 24.85 6.15
C GLY A 623 18.83 24.17 5.33
N ASN A 624 19.67 24.97 4.70
CA ASN A 624 20.88 24.55 4.00
C ASN A 624 22.09 24.69 4.93
N SER A 625 22.55 23.59 5.53
CA SER A 625 23.61 23.58 6.54
C SER A 625 24.47 22.33 6.47
N TYR A 626 25.66 22.37 7.08
CA TYR A 626 26.59 21.23 7.07
C TYR A 626 27.27 21.01 8.41
N PHE A 627 27.12 19.82 8.98
CA PHE A 627 27.90 19.38 10.12
C PHE A 627 29.06 18.47 9.69
N ILE A 628 30.26 18.72 10.22
CA ILE A 628 31.44 17.88 10.00
C ILE A 628 32.03 17.54 11.36
N ALA A 629 32.26 16.26 11.64
CA ALA A 629 33.02 15.81 12.80
C ALA A 629 34.01 14.72 12.39
N GLU A 630 35.28 14.91 12.76
CA GLU A 630 36.36 13.98 12.45
C GLU A 630 37.19 13.70 13.69
N ASN A 631 37.35 12.41 14.05
CA ASN A 631 38.13 11.99 15.23
C ASN A 631 37.62 12.60 16.54
N VAL A 632 36.30 12.61 16.74
CA VAL A 632 35.63 13.25 17.89
C VAL A 632 34.91 12.21 18.74
N GLU A 633 34.93 12.41 20.06
CA GLU A 633 34.07 11.69 20.99
C GLU A 633 32.95 12.61 21.52
N LEU A 634 31.70 12.31 21.16
CA LEU A 634 30.51 12.99 21.65
C LEU A 634 29.89 12.15 22.78
N THR A 635 30.11 12.58 24.02
CA THR A 635 29.64 11.89 25.22
C THR A 635 28.46 12.59 25.88
N GLU A 636 27.70 11.83 26.67
CA GLU A 636 26.56 12.32 27.46
C GLU A 636 25.42 12.87 26.59
N GLU A 637 24.49 13.60 27.19
CA GLU A 637 23.42 14.27 26.45
C GLU A 637 23.97 15.48 25.70
N MET A 638 23.70 15.56 24.40
CA MET A 638 24.18 16.66 23.57
C MET A 638 23.15 17.00 22.49
N GLN A 639 22.88 18.30 22.32
CA GLN A 639 22.09 18.81 21.20
C GLN A 639 22.95 19.81 20.42
N ILE A 640 23.30 19.44 19.20
CA ILE A 640 24.12 20.23 18.28
C ILE A 640 23.18 20.82 17.23
N GLU A 641 23.11 22.14 17.15
CA GLU A 641 22.27 22.85 16.20
C GLU A 641 23.14 23.62 15.20
N VAL A 642 22.98 23.31 13.91
CA VAL A 642 23.65 23.99 12.81
C VAL A 642 22.63 24.90 12.12
N GLU A 643 22.91 26.21 12.16
CA GLU A 643 22.06 27.22 11.55
C GLU A 643 22.11 27.16 10.01
N ASP A 644 21.05 27.67 9.38
CA ASP A 644 20.99 27.83 7.93
C ASP A 644 22.16 28.70 7.40
N GLY A 645 22.76 28.28 6.29
CA GLY A 645 23.93 28.92 5.68
C GLY A 645 25.26 28.68 6.42
N VAL A 646 25.30 27.82 7.44
CA VAL A 646 26.50 27.57 8.26
C VAL A 646 27.05 26.16 8.05
N CYS A 647 28.39 26.06 7.99
CA CYS A 647 29.10 24.83 8.24
C CYS A 647 29.68 24.85 9.65
N LEU A 648 29.38 23.81 10.44
CA LEU A 648 29.88 23.62 11.80
C LEU A 648 30.83 22.43 11.82
N GLN A 649 32.09 22.69 12.15
CA GLN A 649 33.15 21.68 12.27
C GLN A 649 33.40 21.37 13.73
N ALA A 650 33.40 20.09 14.09
CA ALA A 650 33.75 19.58 15.42
C ALA A 650 35.09 18.86 15.37
N PHE A 651 35.97 19.15 16.33
CA PHE A 651 37.25 18.47 16.51
C PHE A 651 37.58 18.30 17.99
N GLN A 652 38.44 17.33 18.30
CA GLN A 652 38.88 17.08 19.66
C GLN A 652 40.11 17.92 20.01
N GLU A 653 40.03 18.73 21.07
CA GLU A 653 41.18 19.46 21.62
C GLU A 653 41.27 19.24 23.13
N LYS A 654 42.42 18.73 23.62
CA LYS A 654 42.69 18.51 25.06
C LYS A 654 41.59 17.72 25.79
N GLY A 655 40.97 16.75 25.11
CA GLY A 655 39.90 15.92 25.68
C GLY A 655 38.52 16.58 25.70
N GLN A 656 38.35 17.75 25.09
CA GLN A 656 37.06 18.41 24.89
C GLN A 656 36.73 18.52 23.40
N VAL A 657 35.44 18.58 23.10
CA VAL A 657 34.95 18.81 21.74
C VAL A 657 34.83 20.31 21.52
N ILE A 658 35.51 20.81 20.50
CA ILE A 658 35.46 22.21 20.10
C ILE A 658 34.68 22.33 18.79
N PHE A 659 33.84 23.36 18.71
CA PHE A 659 33.03 23.65 17.54
C PHE A 659 33.48 24.94 16.87
N GLN A 660 33.74 24.89 15.57
CA GLN A 660 34.10 26.04 14.76
C GLN A 660 33.05 26.27 13.68
N LYS A 661 32.54 27.51 13.62
CA LYS A 661 31.57 27.93 12.61
C LYS A 661 32.28 28.62 11.46
N ARG A 662 31.82 28.35 10.24
CA ARG A 662 32.17 29.12 9.04
C ARG A 662 30.96 29.22 8.10
N PRO A 663 30.96 30.18 7.16
CA PRO A 663 29.97 30.17 6.08
C PRO A 663 30.00 28.85 5.30
N LEU A 664 28.82 28.36 4.93
CA LEU A 664 28.64 27.18 4.09
C LEU A 664 29.12 27.46 2.66
N ILE A 665 29.88 26.51 2.09
CA ILE A 665 30.18 26.50 0.65
C ILE A 665 29.06 25.72 -0.05
N PRO A 666 28.31 26.31 -1.01
CA PRO A 666 27.10 25.67 -1.53
C PRO A 666 27.28 24.25 -2.09
N SER A 667 28.44 23.92 -2.66
CA SER A 667 28.72 22.63 -3.30
C SER A 667 29.31 21.57 -2.38
N GLU A 668 29.69 21.89 -1.14
CA GLU A 668 30.45 20.95 -0.28
C GLU A 668 29.55 19.92 0.41
N GLY A 669 30.02 18.68 0.58
CA GLY A 669 29.23 17.65 1.30
C GLY A 669 27.94 17.22 0.58
N ILE A 670 27.90 17.35 -0.75
CA ILE A 670 26.83 16.81 -1.61
C ILE A 670 27.41 15.64 -2.42
N TRP A 671 26.59 14.61 -2.62
CA TRP A 671 26.91 13.55 -3.56
C TRP A 671 26.37 13.87 -4.97
N ASP A 672 27.24 13.73 -5.98
CA ASP A 672 26.89 13.65 -7.39
C ASP A 672 26.57 12.20 -7.76
N TYR A 673 25.49 11.98 -8.52
CA TYR A 673 25.00 10.65 -8.86
C TYR A 673 25.21 10.45 -10.34
N LYS A 674 25.80 9.31 -10.72
CA LYS A 674 26.04 8.96 -12.11
C LYS A 674 25.66 7.51 -12.35
N ILE A 675 25.13 7.23 -13.53
CA ILE A 675 24.94 5.86 -13.99
C ILE A 675 26.26 5.37 -14.56
N GLU A 676 26.80 4.30 -13.98
CA GLU A 676 28.01 3.63 -14.44
C GLU A 676 27.65 2.18 -14.77
N GLU A 677 27.74 1.84 -16.06
CA GLU A 677 27.22 0.59 -16.62
C GLU A 677 25.73 0.39 -16.28
N ASP A 678 25.41 -0.61 -15.45
CA ASP A 678 24.05 -0.91 -14.99
C ASP A 678 23.80 -0.45 -13.53
N THR A 679 24.72 0.31 -12.92
CA THR A 679 24.66 0.71 -11.50
C THR A 679 24.72 2.23 -11.31
N ILE A 680 24.51 2.70 -10.07
CA ILE A 680 24.60 4.12 -9.72
C ILE A 680 25.78 4.35 -8.78
N ALA A 681 26.73 5.16 -9.24
CA ALA A 681 27.91 5.56 -8.49
C ALA A 681 27.75 6.97 -7.92
N LEU A 682 28.26 7.17 -6.70
CA LEU A 682 28.31 8.46 -6.02
C LEU A 682 29.73 9.05 -6.08
N GLN A 683 29.84 10.31 -6.45
CA GLN A 683 31.08 11.07 -6.43
C GLN A 683 30.91 12.31 -5.55
N LYS A 684 31.97 12.73 -4.84
CA LYS A 684 31.91 13.93 -4.02
C LYS A 684 32.06 15.17 -4.91
N THR A 685 31.13 16.13 -4.81
CA THR A 685 31.36 17.45 -5.39
C THR A 685 32.51 18.16 -4.68
N GLY A 686 33.50 18.63 -5.43
CA GLY A 686 34.60 19.45 -4.91
C GLY A 686 35.82 18.68 -4.39
N ALA A 687 35.92 17.36 -4.61
CA ALA A 687 37.23 16.71 -4.61
C ALA A 687 38.01 17.25 -5.81
N PHE A 688 38.91 18.20 -5.58
CA PHE A 688 39.92 18.53 -6.57
C PHE A 688 40.57 17.21 -7.01
N SER A 689 40.50 16.90 -8.30
CA SER A 689 41.30 15.82 -8.87
C SER A 689 42.75 16.11 -8.52
N GLU A 690 43.38 15.28 -7.70
CA GLU A 690 44.83 15.19 -7.56
C GLU A 690 45.42 14.59 -8.86
N SER A 691 45.20 15.28 -9.98
CA SER A 691 45.85 15.01 -11.25
C SER A 691 46.04 16.32 -12.01
N LEU A 692 47.06 17.07 -11.58
CA LEU A 692 47.90 17.89 -12.45
C LEU A 692 49.36 17.59 -12.12
#